data_AF-A0A397G931-F1
#
_entry.id   AF-A0A397G931-F1
#
_cell.length_a   1.000
_cell.length_b   1.000
_cell.length_c   1.000
_cell.angle_alpha   90.00
_cell.angle_beta   90.00
_cell.angle_gamma   90.00
#
_symmetry.space_group_name_H-M   'P 1'
#
loop_
_entity.id
_entity.type
_entity.pdbx_description
1 polymer ?
#
loop_
_entity_poly.entity_id
_entity_poly.type
_entity_poly.pdbx_seq_one_letter_code
_entity_poly.pdbx_strand_id
1 'polypeptide(L)'
;MCKKINSICLKTFKHKAGFAQTAINSIFHLKEGYNIFDIEDRQLQLHIKNFNDRINRDDLLGESTKIRLQQFQNWLWTDKLIFDKNLIYKIKDNFNLNAMIISKAKEKLIVWESTYKGKSIITIPSGGKYTFKQLWEDLGYEEKLLHKGLRENGIMFVEQIMNLNFKDILDWHHIQTTRPKRGKPPGWYTYIDQKKDYITNMIQDKLRNLYAHNLNTFNNLTKKHVSTKKLWIAHKENNELIIGKEYKRGKQVIDKRNTQKLKHYNIVTTNLEPTSVLLPCEGCEINTRENNEECVYRLDKNKEDKIEIPVIYSKKSTSNTLTKSFKNRIRMNVKDLYRVTAIMENYEEDVQENDTLNIPLNIIDEEDNQRKSEYHEIQKWINCEDENIRELIYIKEKLKNKKQVKVYTDGSLETTLTENIMGFGWVIPEVKDYERLTFRGNIKNFPSSTRAELMAIFTALIVMPKRSKVIIYTDSACAIQNIKIITKQINTRKIWTENKNPVILQMINDIVQERRLKIICHKVKAHSGDKYNEIADSLAKIPGFIEGITNNIFEGTTISLNYNNITDRSFIPIWKFTPIETPVKDAIKEINRLKLMLNFKYQERFKYIMTNTKCREIDWDLTFKTKHSSKITSDITNKEDSNKRSFALKLLCEELPTLSKRYIHKPNLYSSSSCILCEKLVEEDNMHVFTCKQKGQIDPIKNLTNKFKEILIKKIKKEEPGIDIKIIKKVVSEVDILNYTYEKDYTLSKNYSDLSFFDVIKGFIPNILVTKVKKICRNKKAKANKIIIDVLEEFQKILKQIWKERCDKVIEWEIKNGITNKDKRTRQIRNDKRTKIQIDKTSNIKEGNLHISKMMKKINFQRKQKQKEEDLEFFTNEIFLNTFTYKGNNLYKIKIFSDGDMAISS
;
A
#
# COMPACT_ATOMS: atom_id res chain seq x y z
N MET A 1 0.71 -5.23 21.58
CA MET A 1 -0.37 -5.26 22.59
C MET A 1 -1.69 -5.77 22.01
N CYS A 2 -2.26 -5.15 20.97
CA CYS A 2 -3.55 -5.52 20.37
C CYS A 2 -3.70 -7.01 20.06
N LYS A 3 -2.70 -7.64 19.42
CA LYS A 3 -2.69 -9.10 19.15
C LYS A 3 -2.86 -9.96 20.41
N LYS A 4 -2.26 -9.57 21.53
CA LYS A 4 -2.40 -10.28 22.82
C LYS A 4 -3.84 -10.16 23.35
N ILE A 5 -4.41 -8.96 23.30
CA ILE A 5 -5.79 -8.71 23.73
C ILE A 5 -6.78 -9.46 22.84
N ASN A 6 -6.67 -9.33 21.51
CA ASN A 6 -7.47 -10.08 20.54
C ASN A 6 -7.41 -11.58 20.82
N SER A 7 -6.22 -12.14 21.08
CA SER A 7 -6.05 -13.55 21.42
C SER A 7 -6.81 -13.96 22.69
N ILE A 8 -6.73 -13.16 23.75
CA ILE A 8 -7.44 -13.41 25.02
C ILE A 8 -8.97 -13.31 24.83
N CYS A 9 -9.44 -12.23 24.20
CA CYS A 9 -10.86 -12.02 23.91
C CYS A 9 -11.41 -13.14 23.05
N LEU A 10 -10.73 -13.48 21.96
CA LEU A 10 -11.17 -14.53 21.05
C LEU A 10 -11.13 -15.92 21.69
N LYS A 11 -10.11 -16.23 22.49
CA LYS A 11 -10.04 -17.49 23.24
C LYS A 11 -11.20 -17.60 24.22
N THR A 12 -11.51 -16.52 24.94
CA THR A 12 -12.63 -16.47 25.89
C THR A 12 -13.97 -16.65 25.18
N PHE A 13 -14.15 -15.92 24.06
CA PHE A 13 -15.36 -16.03 23.25
C PHE A 13 -15.54 -17.44 22.70
N LYS A 14 -14.50 -18.02 22.07
CA LYS A 14 -14.50 -19.40 21.57
C LYS A 14 -14.91 -20.38 22.66
N HIS A 15 -14.32 -20.28 23.84
CA HIS A 15 -14.65 -21.15 24.97
C HIS A 15 -16.12 -21.01 25.39
N LYS A 16 -16.63 -19.78 25.55
CA LYS A 16 -18.03 -19.52 25.93
C LYS A 16 -19.03 -19.97 24.86
N ALA A 17 -18.67 -19.87 23.59
CA ALA A 17 -19.43 -20.41 22.46
C ALA A 17 -19.17 -21.91 22.21
N GLY A 18 -18.36 -22.57 23.05
CA GLY A 18 -18.06 -24.00 22.98
C GLY A 18 -17.17 -24.45 21.80
N PHE A 19 -16.46 -23.55 21.14
CA PHE A 19 -15.49 -23.86 20.09
C PHE A 19 -14.14 -24.28 20.65
N ALA A 20 -13.42 -25.11 19.89
CA ALA A 20 -12.01 -25.40 20.16
C ALA A 20 -11.16 -24.13 19.99
N GLN A 21 -10.04 -24.05 20.72
CA GLN A 21 -9.10 -22.93 20.57
C GLN A 21 -8.54 -22.85 19.13
N THR A 22 -8.38 -24.01 18.48
CA THR A 22 -7.93 -24.19 17.10
C THR A 22 -8.96 -23.83 16.02
N ALA A 23 -10.20 -23.50 16.40
CA ALA A 23 -11.22 -23.10 15.43
C ALA A 23 -10.76 -21.91 14.59
N ILE A 24 -11.13 -21.86 13.32
CA ILE A 24 -10.70 -20.84 12.36
C ILE A 24 -11.04 -19.44 12.88
N ASN A 25 -10.06 -18.52 12.97
CA ASN A 25 -10.30 -17.17 13.50
C ASN A 25 -11.20 -16.31 12.58
N SER A 26 -11.12 -16.49 11.26
CA SER A 26 -11.83 -15.62 10.31
C SER A 26 -13.35 -15.64 10.49
N ILE A 27 -13.97 -16.78 10.83
CA ILE A 27 -15.43 -16.87 11.04
C ILE A 27 -15.92 -16.03 12.23
N PHE A 28 -15.05 -15.72 13.19
CA PHE A 28 -15.41 -14.89 14.34
C PHE A 28 -15.39 -13.40 13.99
N HIS A 29 -14.47 -12.99 13.12
CA HIS A 29 -14.31 -11.59 12.70
C HIS A 29 -15.15 -11.23 11.47
N LEU A 30 -15.54 -12.22 10.67
CA LEU A 30 -16.40 -12.02 9.51
C LEU A 30 -17.76 -11.45 9.88
N LYS A 31 -18.26 -10.53 9.05
CA LYS A 31 -19.58 -9.93 9.20
C LYS A 31 -20.70 -10.98 9.12
N GLU A 32 -20.50 -11.96 8.26
CA GLU A 32 -21.39 -13.10 8.03
C GLU A 32 -21.29 -14.18 9.13
N GLY A 33 -20.31 -14.07 10.04
CA GLY A 33 -20.16 -14.92 11.20
C GLY A 33 -20.51 -14.20 12.51
N TYR A 34 -19.64 -14.26 13.52
CA TYR A 34 -19.92 -13.59 14.81
C TYR A 34 -19.69 -12.08 14.80
N ASN A 35 -19.06 -11.53 13.75
CA ASN A 35 -18.80 -10.08 13.58
C ASN A 35 -18.10 -9.43 14.79
N ILE A 36 -17.18 -10.17 15.43
CA ILE A 36 -16.34 -9.66 16.51
C ILE A 36 -15.29 -8.74 15.89
N PHE A 37 -15.30 -7.47 16.25
CA PHE A 37 -14.32 -6.53 15.73
C PHE A 37 -12.91 -6.94 16.16
N ASP A 38 -11.96 -6.85 15.23
CA ASP A 38 -10.54 -6.96 15.55
C ASP A 38 -10.03 -5.61 16.08
N ILE A 39 -9.42 -5.63 17.28
CA ILE A 39 -8.95 -4.40 17.95
C ILE A 39 -7.81 -3.73 17.18
N GLU A 40 -6.89 -4.51 16.60
CA GLU A 40 -5.76 -3.97 15.82
C GLU A 40 -6.28 -3.26 14.57
N ASP A 41 -7.18 -3.91 13.82
CA ASP A 41 -7.78 -3.32 12.63
C ASP A 41 -8.61 -2.07 12.95
N ARG A 42 -9.35 -2.08 14.07
CA ARG A 42 -10.14 -0.92 14.51
C ARG A 42 -9.25 0.26 14.92
N GLN A 43 -8.19 0.01 15.67
CA GLN A 43 -7.23 1.04 16.07
C GLN A 43 -6.51 1.62 14.85
N LEU A 44 -6.09 0.76 13.93
CA LEU A 44 -5.42 1.19 12.70
C LEU A 44 -6.35 2.04 11.83
N GLN A 45 -7.62 1.63 11.68
CA GLN A 45 -8.65 2.41 10.98
C GLN A 45 -8.79 3.83 11.54
N LEU A 46 -8.88 3.97 12.88
CA LEU A 46 -9.02 5.27 13.53
C LEU A 46 -7.75 6.12 13.40
N HIS A 47 -6.58 5.51 13.62
CA HIS A 47 -5.31 6.20 13.55
C HIS A 47 -4.98 6.69 12.13
N ILE A 48 -5.20 5.87 11.10
CA ILE A 48 -4.96 6.27 9.71
C ILE A 48 -5.92 7.39 9.32
N LYS A 49 -7.21 7.29 9.65
CA LYS A 49 -8.17 8.36 9.39
C LYS A 49 -7.73 9.68 10.04
N ASN A 50 -7.46 9.66 11.35
CA ASN A 50 -7.06 10.85 12.08
C ASN A 50 -5.72 11.41 11.60
N PHE A 51 -4.78 10.56 11.17
CA PHE A 51 -3.53 11.00 10.58
C PHE A 51 -3.75 11.66 9.21
N ASN A 52 -4.53 11.03 8.33
CA ASN A 52 -4.89 11.57 7.01
C ASN A 52 -5.59 12.94 7.10
N ASP A 53 -6.43 13.12 8.13
CA ASP A 53 -7.08 14.40 8.40
C ASP A 53 -6.06 15.43 8.91
N ARG A 54 -5.21 15.07 9.88
CA ARG A 54 -4.23 16.00 10.49
C ARG A 54 -3.14 16.46 9.53
N ILE A 55 -2.58 15.57 8.71
CA ILE A 55 -1.47 15.90 7.81
C ILE A 55 -1.86 16.93 6.73
N ASN A 56 -3.16 17.04 6.43
CA ASN A 56 -3.70 17.96 5.44
C ASN A 56 -4.35 19.21 6.08
N ARG A 57 -4.08 19.50 7.36
CA ARG A 57 -4.53 20.73 8.02
C ARG A 57 -3.46 21.81 7.88
N ASP A 58 -3.93 23.05 7.82
CA ASP A 58 -3.10 24.26 7.83
C ASP A 58 -3.20 25.03 9.16
N ASP A 59 -3.71 24.38 10.21
CA ASP A 59 -3.72 24.92 11.57
C ASP A 59 -2.57 24.38 12.44
N LEU A 60 -2.49 24.80 13.70
CA LEU A 60 -1.46 24.36 14.66
C LEU A 60 -1.32 22.83 14.78
N LEU A 61 -2.43 22.10 14.67
CA LEU A 61 -2.40 20.63 14.71
C LEU A 61 -1.79 20.05 13.43
N GLY A 62 -2.06 20.65 12.28
CA GLY A 62 -1.41 20.34 11.01
C GLY A 62 0.08 20.63 11.05
N GLU A 63 0.48 21.84 11.45
CA GLU A 63 1.88 22.24 11.53
C GLU A 63 2.70 21.36 12.49
N SER A 64 2.18 21.09 13.70
CA SER A 64 2.84 20.17 14.62
C SER A 64 2.98 18.74 14.06
N THR A 65 2.02 18.30 13.23
CA THR A 65 2.09 17.01 12.52
C THR A 65 3.20 17.04 11.48
N LYS A 66 3.27 18.08 10.63
CA LYS A 66 4.31 18.26 9.60
C LYS A 66 5.72 18.33 10.20
N ILE A 67 5.91 19.05 11.31
CA ILE A 67 7.19 19.10 12.06
C ILE A 67 7.60 17.69 12.54
N ARG A 68 6.67 16.91 13.10
CA ARG A 68 6.95 15.53 13.52
C ARG A 68 7.28 14.61 12.34
N LEU A 69 6.77 14.89 11.14
CA LEU A 69 7.14 14.16 9.93
C LEU A 69 8.56 14.52 9.48
N GLN A 70 8.94 15.80 9.53
CA GLN A 70 10.33 16.21 9.26
C GLN A 70 11.31 15.59 10.27
N GLN A 71 10.95 15.56 11.56
CA GLN A 71 11.75 14.87 12.58
C GLN A 71 11.92 13.38 12.26
N PHE A 72 10.87 12.74 11.74
CA PHE A 72 10.94 11.36 11.32
C PHE A 72 11.80 11.15 10.07
N GLN A 73 11.67 12.02 9.05
CA GLN A 73 12.53 12.03 7.86
C GLN A 73 14.02 12.16 8.26
N ASN A 74 14.33 13.13 9.13
CA ASN A 74 15.68 13.35 9.63
C ASN A 74 16.20 12.14 10.43
N TRP A 75 15.33 11.46 11.18
CA TRP A 75 15.72 10.26 11.91
C TRP A 75 15.98 9.08 10.98
N LEU A 76 15.16 8.86 9.95
CA LEU A 76 15.38 7.78 8.99
C LEU A 76 16.70 7.93 8.23
N TRP A 77 17.14 9.19 8.04
CA TRP A 77 18.44 9.50 7.41
C TRP A 77 18.59 8.84 6.05
N THR A 78 17.66 9.16 5.16
CA THR A 78 17.57 8.68 3.78
C THR A 78 17.27 9.86 2.85
N ASP A 79 17.73 9.71 1.62
CA ASP A 79 17.45 10.51 0.42
C ASP A 79 16.03 10.27 -0.15
N LYS A 80 15.31 9.26 0.33
CA LYS A 80 13.93 8.96 -0.07
C LYS A 80 12.93 9.57 0.89
N LEU A 81 11.77 9.97 0.39
CA LEU A 81 10.67 10.47 1.23
C LEU A 81 10.17 9.37 2.18
N ILE A 82 9.76 9.73 3.40
CA ILE A 82 9.21 8.79 4.40
C ILE A 82 8.01 7.97 3.88
N PHE A 83 7.29 8.51 2.90
CA PHE A 83 6.14 7.89 2.25
C PHE A 83 6.50 6.98 1.07
N ASP A 84 7.77 6.94 0.66
CA ASP A 84 8.23 6.07 -0.42
C ASP A 84 7.83 4.62 -0.14
N LYS A 85 7.10 4.04 -1.10
CA LYS A 85 6.58 2.67 -1.08
C LYS A 85 7.65 1.60 -0.86
N ASN A 86 8.86 1.82 -1.39
CA ASN A 86 9.97 0.86 -1.34
C ASN A 86 10.76 0.97 -0.03
N LEU A 87 10.50 2.02 0.77
CA LEU A 87 11.22 2.27 2.00
C LEU A 87 10.62 1.47 3.17
N ILE A 88 11.33 0.42 3.57
CA ILE A 88 11.00 -0.44 4.72
C ILE A 88 11.82 0.01 5.93
N TYR A 89 11.17 0.27 7.04
CA TYR A 89 11.83 0.63 8.29
C TYR A 89 11.17 -0.02 9.52
N LYS A 90 11.99 -0.35 10.52
CA LYS A 90 11.54 -0.78 11.84
C LYS A 90 11.66 0.38 12.82
N ILE A 91 10.53 0.79 13.38
CA ILE A 91 10.47 1.93 14.30
C ILE A 91 10.56 1.40 15.73
N LYS A 92 11.37 2.08 16.56
CA LYS A 92 11.40 1.79 18.00
C LYS A 92 10.09 2.20 18.65
N ASP A 93 9.57 1.37 19.54
CA ASP A 93 8.40 1.70 20.35
C ASP A 93 8.61 3.05 21.06
N ASN A 94 7.57 3.88 21.08
CA ASN A 94 7.54 5.23 21.68
C ASN A 94 8.39 6.32 20.99
N PHE A 95 8.96 6.10 19.81
CA PHE A 95 9.70 7.14 19.10
C PHE A 95 8.80 8.26 18.55
N ASN A 96 7.89 7.91 17.63
CA ASN A 96 7.00 8.87 16.99
C ASN A 96 5.71 8.15 16.56
N LEU A 97 4.58 8.58 17.12
CA LEU A 97 3.28 7.96 16.82
C LEU A 97 2.94 8.06 15.32
N ASN A 98 3.20 9.19 14.67
CA ASN A 98 2.91 9.35 13.24
C ASN A 98 3.76 8.38 12.41
N ALA A 99 5.03 8.20 12.78
CA ALA A 99 5.90 7.22 12.14
C ALA A 99 5.33 5.79 12.29
N MET A 100 4.89 5.41 13.48
CA MET A 100 4.27 4.10 13.73
C MET A 100 3.01 3.90 12.89
N ILE A 101 2.17 4.93 12.77
CA ILE A 101 0.97 4.90 11.93
C ILE A 101 1.35 4.68 10.46
N ILE A 102 2.34 5.41 9.94
CA ILE A 102 2.80 5.28 8.55
C ILE A 102 3.35 3.87 8.29
N SER A 103 4.18 3.34 9.20
CA SER A 103 4.71 1.98 9.10
C SER A 103 3.59 0.94 9.05
N LYS A 104 2.59 1.06 9.93
CA LYS A 104 1.43 0.15 9.94
C LYS A 104 0.48 0.33 8.76
N ALA A 105 0.36 1.54 8.21
CA ALA A 105 -0.38 1.79 6.98
C ALA A 105 0.30 1.13 5.77
N LYS A 106 1.64 1.23 5.68
CA LYS A 106 2.44 0.55 4.66
C LYS A 106 2.32 -0.97 4.71
N GLU A 107 2.29 -1.59 5.90
CA GLU A 107 1.98 -3.03 6.05
C GLU A 107 0.61 -3.42 5.47
N LYS A 108 -0.28 -2.44 5.33
CA LYS A 108 -1.59 -2.60 4.69
C LYS A 108 -1.64 -2.02 3.28
N LEU A 109 -0.53 -1.66 2.63
CA LEU A 109 -0.45 -1.07 1.28
C LEU A 109 -1.08 0.33 1.11
N ILE A 110 -1.29 1.05 2.20
CA ILE A 110 -1.76 2.44 2.18
C ILE A 110 -0.55 3.35 2.39
N VAL A 111 -0.32 4.24 1.43
CA VAL A 111 0.71 5.29 1.50
C VAL A 111 0.11 6.64 1.12
N TRP A 112 0.89 7.71 1.31
CA TRP A 112 0.48 9.07 0.98
C TRP A 112 1.40 9.63 -0.08
N GLU A 113 0.82 10.16 -1.15
CA GLU A 113 1.55 10.83 -2.20
C GLU A 113 1.46 12.35 -2.03
N SER A 114 2.58 13.04 -2.23
CA SER A 114 2.66 14.49 -2.10
C SER A 114 2.11 15.18 -3.34
N THR A 115 1.15 16.08 -3.17
CA THR A 115 0.79 17.07 -4.21
C THR A 115 1.92 18.10 -4.36
N TYR A 116 1.84 19.01 -5.33
CA TYR A 116 2.80 20.12 -5.42
C TYR A 116 2.87 20.95 -4.12
N LYS A 117 1.73 21.16 -3.44
CA LYS A 117 1.68 21.79 -2.11
C LYS A 117 2.41 20.96 -1.05
N GLY A 118 2.39 19.63 -1.14
CA GLY A 118 3.06 18.74 -0.20
C GLY A 118 4.56 18.55 -0.42
N LYS A 119 5.05 18.71 -1.66
CA LYS A 119 6.47 18.48 -2.01
C LYS A 119 7.43 19.38 -1.24
N SER A 120 7.02 20.60 -0.87
CA SER A 120 7.83 21.54 -0.09
C SER A 120 7.77 21.34 1.42
N ILE A 121 6.87 20.48 1.93
CA ILE A 121 6.65 20.33 3.37
C ILE A 121 7.72 19.46 4.03
N ILE A 122 8.12 18.38 3.37
CA ILE A 122 9.14 17.46 3.87
C ILE A 122 10.40 17.67 3.05
N THR A 123 11.42 18.23 3.68
CA THR A 123 12.73 18.37 3.07
C THR A 123 13.49 17.06 3.19
N ILE A 124 13.86 16.49 2.05
CA ILE A 124 14.81 15.39 1.96
C ILE A 124 16.22 15.96 1.76
N PRO A 125 17.26 15.34 2.34
CA PRO A 125 18.63 15.72 2.00
C PRO A 125 18.87 15.53 0.50
N SER A 126 19.46 16.53 -0.13
CA SER A 126 19.72 16.58 -1.57
C SER A 126 21.13 17.10 -1.84
N GLY A 127 21.54 17.04 -3.12
CA GLY A 127 22.84 17.55 -3.59
C GLY A 127 23.79 16.46 -4.07
N GLY A 128 23.67 15.24 -3.54
CA GLY A 128 24.53 14.10 -3.88
C GLY A 128 23.82 13.11 -4.77
N LYS A 129 24.61 12.31 -5.48
CA LYS A 129 24.16 11.33 -6.48
C LYS A 129 24.35 9.90 -5.99
N TYR A 130 25.31 9.65 -5.10
CA TYR A 130 25.61 8.31 -4.62
C TYR A 130 25.55 8.21 -3.10
N THR A 131 24.53 7.52 -2.59
CA THR A 131 24.33 7.38 -1.14
C THR A 131 25.18 6.27 -0.54
N PHE A 132 25.53 6.41 0.73
CA PHE A 132 26.16 5.31 1.48
C PHE A 132 25.30 4.06 1.54
N LYS A 133 23.97 4.19 1.47
CA LYS A 133 23.06 3.04 1.41
C LYS A 133 23.31 2.23 0.14
N GLN A 134 23.35 2.89 -1.02
CA GLN A 134 23.66 2.22 -2.30
C GLN A 134 25.05 1.58 -2.25
N LEU A 135 26.06 2.31 -1.74
CA LEU A 135 27.42 1.77 -1.57
C LEU A 135 27.44 0.46 -0.77
N TRP A 136 26.66 0.36 0.31
CA TRP A 136 26.59 -0.88 1.10
C TRP A 136 25.90 -2.02 0.36
N GLU A 137 24.87 -1.73 -0.44
CA GLU A 137 24.20 -2.70 -1.29
C GLU A 137 25.17 -3.26 -2.35
N ASP A 138 25.95 -2.39 -3.00
CA ASP A 138 26.98 -2.80 -3.97
C ASP A 138 28.09 -3.64 -3.36
N LEU A 139 28.43 -3.37 -2.09
CA LEU A 139 29.42 -4.12 -1.33
C LEU A 139 28.88 -5.42 -0.70
N GLY A 140 27.58 -5.74 -0.88
CA GLY A 140 26.94 -6.91 -0.28
C GLY A 140 26.93 -6.89 1.25
N TYR A 141 26.96 -5.70 1.87
CA TYR A 141 27.08 -5.54 3.32
C TYR A 141 25.71 -5.43 4.01
N GLU A 142 25.41 -6.29 4.99
CA GLU A 142 24.10 -6.27 5.67
C GLU A 142 23.89 -5.02 6.56
N GLU A 143 22.76 -4.35 6.30
CA GLU A 143 22.35 -2.99 6.70
C GLU A 143 22.19 -2.71 8.22
N LYS A 144 22.44 -3.67 9.13
CA LYS A 144 21.76 -3.65 10.44
C LYS A 144 22.25 -2.63 11.49
N LEU A 145 23.39 -1.94 11.33
CA LEU A 145 23.93 -1.08 12.41
C LEU A 145 24.63 0.23 12.02
N LEU A 146 24.65 0.66 10.76
CA LEU A 146 25.54 1.78 10.34
C LEU A 146 24.90 3.18 10.22
N HIS A 147 23.57 3.30 10.17
CA HIS A 147 22.90 4.60 10.01
C HIS A 147 23.12 5.56 11.18
N LYS A 148 23.28 5.07 12.41
CA LYS A 148 23.49 5.94 13.57
C LYS A 148 24.82 6.69 13.47
N GLY A 149 25.90 5.98 13.11
CA GLY A 149 27.23 6.57 12.97
C GLY A 149 27.32 7.58 11.82
N LEU A 150 26.73 7.27 10.66
CA LEU A 150 26.66 8.18 9.52
C LEU A 150 25.83 9.44 9.84
N ARG A 151 24.64 9.26 10.44
CA ARG A 151 23.75 10.35 10.87
C ARG A 151 24.38 11.27 11.92
N GLU A 152 25.03 10.71 12.94
CA GLU A 152 25.71 11.49 13.98
C GLU A 152 26.89 12.32 13.47
N ASN A 153 27.38 12.01 12.28
CA ASN A 153 28.45 12.75 11.61
C ASN A 153 27.94 13.59 10.43
N GLY A 154 26.64 13.58 10.15
CA GLY A 154 26.07 14.35 9.05
C GLY A 154 26.43 13.83 7.66
N ILE A 155 26.73 12.53 7.53
CA ILE A 155 27.17 11.89 6.29
C ILE A 155 26.04 11.05 5.72
N MET A 156 25.64 11.31 4.47
CA MET A 156 24.61 10.58 3.73
C MET A 156 25.10 10.14 2.34
N PHE A 157 25.85 11.02 1.68
CA PHE A 157 26.38 10.84 0.33
C PHE A 157 27.86 10.50 0.38
N VAL A 158 28.32 9.62 -0.51
CA VAL A 158 29.72 9.16 -0.58
C VAL A 158 30.64 10.30 -0.98
N GLU A 159 30.14 11.23 -1.78
CA GLU A 159 30.83 12.46 -2.16
C GLU A 159 31.34 13.26 -0.94
N GLN A 160 30.70 13.15 0.21
CA GLN A 160 31.13 13.83 1.44
C GLN A 160 32.45 13.31 2.03
N ILE A 161 32.92 12.14 1.62
CA ILE A 161 34.17 11.53 2.10
C ILE A 161 35.26 11.48 1.02
N MET A 162 34.97 11.93 -0.20
CA MET A 162 35.92 11.93 -1.31
C MET A 162 36.67 13.26 -1.41
N ASN A 163 37.88 13.24 -1.94
CA ASN A 163 38.62 14.45 -2.30
C ASN A 163 37.96 15.19 -3.47
N LEU A 164 38.51 16.36 -3.83
CA LEU A 164 37.94 17.23 -4.86
C LEU A 164 37.76 16.52 -6.21
N ASN A 165 38.65 15.62 -6.56
CA ASN A 165 38.73 15.01 -7.90
C ASN A 165 38.13 13.61 -7.95
N PHE A 166 37.45 13.17 -6.89
CA PHE A 166 36.98 11.79 -6.70
C PHE A 166 38.09 10.73 -6.80
N LYS A 167 39.36 11.12 -6.67
CA LYS A 167 40.52 10.24 -6.81
C LYS A 167 40.88 9.47 -5.54
N ASP A 168 40.51 10.01 -4.39
CA ASP A 168 40.92 9.45 -3.12
C ASP A 168 39.89 9.71 -2.01
N ILE A 169 39.88 8.85 -0.99
CA ILE A 169 39.07 9.01 0.22
C ILE A 169 39.83 9.88 1.22
N LEU A 170 39.14 10.90 1.75
CA LEU A 170 39.66 11.81 2.75
C LEU A 170 39.94 11.10 4.08
N ASP A 171 41.06 11.42 4.71
CA ASP A 171 41.34 11.00 6.09
C ASP A 171 40.18 11.41 7.03
N TRP A 172 39.91 10.60 8.06
CA TRP A 172 38.85 10.86 9.04
C TRP A 172 38.91 12.29 9.63
N HIS A 173 40.10 12.84 9.82
CA HIS A 173 40.27 14.20 10.35
C HIS A 173 39.93 15.30 9.33
N HIS A 174 39.85 14.96 8.04
CA HIS A 174 39.55 15.85 6.92
C HIS A 174 38.08 15.80 6.49
N ILE A 175 37.33 14.75 6.87
CA ILE A 175 35.90 14.67 6.57
C ILE A 175 35.15 15.80 7.29
N GLN A 176 34.48 16.65 6.51
CA GLN A 176 33.72 17.78 7.01
C GLN A 176 32.38 17.31 7.59
N THR A 177 32.32 17.28 8.92
CA THR A 177 31.11 16.89 9.66
C THR A 177 30.53 18.12 10.37
N THR A 178 29.21 18.10 10.61
CA THR A 178 28.51 19.19 11.33
C THR A 178 29.00 19.37 12.79
N ARG A 179 29.77 18.40 13.31
CA ARG A 179 30.43 18.48 14.62
C ARG A 179 31.86 17.97 14.50
N PRO A 180 32.91 18.82 14.60
CA PRO A 180 34.29 18.36 14.58
C PRO A 180 34.57 17.47 15.79
N LYS A 181 34.63 16.15 15.58
CA LYS A 181 34.87 15.17 16.66
C LYS A 181 36.34 14.79 16.73
N ARG A 182 36.97 15.02 17.88
CA ARG A 182 38.28 14.47 18.24
C ARG A 182 38.06 13.04 18.74
N GLY A 183 38.74 12.03 18.18
CA GLY A 183 38.62 10.64 18.64
C GLY A 183 38.92 9.59 17.57
N LYS A 184 38.80 8.31 17.94
CA LYS A 184 38.98 7.17 17.03
C LYS A 184 37.94 7.21 15.90
N PRO A 185 38.32 6.91 14.64
CA PRO A 185 37.36 6.81 13.54
C PRO A 185 36.27 5.76 13.83
N PRO A 186 35.03 5.99 13.37
CA PRO A 186 33.96 5.01 13.50
C PRO A 186 34.23 3.76 12.65
N GLY A 187 33.70 2.61 13.08
CA GLY A 187 33.99 1.32 12.43
C GLY A 187 33.64 1.24 10.94
N TRP A 188 32.61 1.97 10.48
CA TRP A 188 32.28 2.03 9.04
C TRP A 188 33.38 2.70 8.22
N TYR A 189 34.04 3.73 8.78
CA TYR A 189 35.14 4.41 8.11
C TYR A 189 36.35 3.49 8.06
N THR A 190 36.67 2.81 9.17
CA THR A 190 37.76 1.83 9.22
C THR A 190 37.59 0.71 8.21
N TYR A 191 36.36 0.25 7.98
CA TYR A 191 36.08 -0.76 6.95
C TYR A 191 36.34 -0.25 5.53
N ILE A 192 35.95 0.99 5.23
CA ILE A 192 36.22 1.62 3.94
C ILE A 192 37.72 1.80 3.73
N ASP A 193 38.42 2.30 4.75
CA ASP A 193 39.85 2.55 4.75
C ASP A 193 40.67 1.25 4.54
N GLN A 194 40.22 0.12 5.10
CA GLN A 194 40.82 -1.19 4.86
C GLN A 194 40.68 -1.70 3.43
N LYS A 195 39.70 -1.22 2.66
CA LYS A 195 39.40 -1.63 1.28
C LYS A 195 39.44 -0.44 0.32
N LYS A 196 40.30 0.53 0.63
CA LYS A 196 40.32 1.85 0.02
C LYS A 196 40.41 1.81 -1.51
N ASP A 197 41.34 1.04 -2.07
CA ASP A 197 41.55 0.98 -3.52
C ASP A 197 40.34 0.43 -4.28
N TYR A 198 39.80 -0.70 -3.81
CA TYR A 198 38.62 -1.33 -4.40
C TYR A 198 37.39 -0.41 -4.34
N ILE A 199 37.14 0.20 -3.18
CA ILE A 199 35.98 1.08 -2.99
C ILE A 199 36.12 2.37 -3.80
N THR A 200 37.33 2.95 -3.87
CA THR A 200 37.57 4.19 -4.61
C THR A 200 37.33 4.01 -6.11
N ASN A 201 37.81 2.92 -6.71
CA ASN A 201 37.57 2.61 -8.12
C ASN A 201 36.08 2.46 -8.42
N MET A 202 35.35 1.72 -7.57
CA MET A 202 33.90 1.55 -7.71
C MET A 202 33.14 2.89 -7.58
N ILE A 203 33.55 3.77 -6.66
CA ILE A 203 32.94 5.10 -6.52
C ILE A 203 33.20 5.95 -7.77
N GLN A 204 34.43 5.92 -8.29
CA GLN A 204 34.80 6.66 -9.51
C GLN A 204 33.96 6.22 -10.70
N ASP A 205 33.82 4.91 -10.92
CA ASP A 205 33.02 4.38 -12.02
C ASP A 205 31.57 4.86 -11.95
N LYS A 206 31.01 4.93 -10.74
CA LYS A 206 29.62 5.39 -10.53
C LYS A 206 29.42 6.89 -10.62
N LEU A 207 30.42 7.68 -10.24
CA LEU A 207 30.34 9.16 -10.23
C LEU A 207 30.88 9.81 -11.50
N ARG A 208 31.51 9.03 -12.39
CA ARG A 208 32.08 9.50 -13.65
C ARG A 208 31.02 10.26 -14.46
N ASN A 209 31.37 11.46 -14.92
CA ASN A 209 30.51 12.31 -15.75
C ASN A 209 29.20 12.79 -15.08
N LEU A 210 28.99 12.55 -13.78
CA LEU A 210 27.82 13.06 -13.06
C LEU A 210 27.99 14.51 -12.57
N TYR A 211 29.23 15.01 -12.54
CA TYR A 211 29.59 16.36 -12.09
C TYR A 211 30.38 17.09 -13.17
N ALA A 212 30.09 18.39 -13.35
CA ALA A 212 30.84 19.26 -14.25
C ALA A 212 32.33 19.25 -13.88
N HIS A 213 33.20 19.09 -14.88
CA HIS A 213 34.66 18.98 -14.75
C HIS A 213 35.16 17.87 -13.79
N ASN A 214 34.29 16.90 -13.44
CA ASN A 214 34.53 15.86 -12.43
C ASN A 214 34.97 16.44 -11.06
N LEU A 215 34.37 17.56 -10.66
CA LEU A 215 34.65 18.21 -9.37
C LEU A 215 33.62 17.86 -8.31
N ASN A 216 34.10 17.55 -7.12
CA ASN A 216 33.28 17.21 -5.98
C ASN A 216 32.73 18.46 -5.27
N THR A 217 31.45 18.76 -5.52
CA THR A 217 30.70 19.88 -4.91
C THR A 217 30.43 19.72 -3.41
N PHE A 218 30.69 18.55 -2.81
CA PHE A 218 30.57 18.39 -1.36
C PHE A 218 31.79 18.90 -0.60
N ASN A 219 32.91 19.07 -1.30
CA ASN A 219 34.12 19.67 -0.76
C ASN A 219 34.11 21.20 -0.91
N ASN A 220 32.94 21.80 -1.18
CA ASN A 220 32.75 23.23 -1.51
C ASN A 220 33.55 24.16 -0.60
N LEU A 221 34.55 24.78 -1.21
CA LEU A 221 35.47 25.80 -0.69
C LEU A 221 34.80 27.16 -0.43
N THR A 222 33.46 27.19 -0.51
CA THR A 222 32.63 28.40 -0.45
C THR A 222 31.54 28.33 0.65
N LYS A 223 31.41 27.23 1.39
CA LYS A 223 30.49 27.19 2.53
C LYS A 223 31.10 27.93 3.72
N LYS A 224 30.46 29.03 4.14
CA LYS A 224 30.74 29.72 5.41
C LYS A 224 30.93 28.72 6.54
N HIS A 225 32.17 28.56 7.00
CA HIS A 225 32.49 27.66 8.10
C HIS A 225 31.82 28.15 9.40
N VAL A 226 30.76 27.45 9.83
CA VAL A 226 30.09 27.73 11.10
C VAL A 226 30.90 27.07 12.22
N SER A 227 31.72 27.87 12.92
CA SER A 227 32.59 27.56 14.09
C SER A 227 34.08 27.43 13.72
N THR A 228 35.04 28.30 14.10
CA THR A 228 35.19 29.23 15.23
C THR A 228 36.06 30.45 14.86
N LYS A 229 35.62 31.66 15.23
CA LYS A 229 36.38 32.91 15.48
C LYS A 229 37.31 33.55 14.42
N LYS A 230 37.79 32.94 13.32
CA LYS A 230 38.58 33.62 12.24
C LYS A 230 38.48 32.89 10.88
N LEU A 231 38.27 33.60 9.78
CA LEU A 231 38.28 33.08 8.40
C LEU A 231 39.72 32.90 7.88
N TRP A 232 39.98 31.85 7.10
CA TRP A 232 41.22 31.63 6.37
C TRP A 232 40.91 31.64 4.87
N ILE A 233 41.70 32.36 4.10
CA ILE A 233 41.45 32.62 2.68
C ILE A 233 42.70 32.22 1.90
N ALA A 234 42.52 31.55 0.78
CA ALA A 234 43.54 31.44 -0.26
C ALA A 234 43.08 32.17 -1.51
N HIS A 235 44.00 32.80 -2.22
CA HIS A 235 43.78 33.30 -3.58
C HIS A 235 45.07 33.12 -4.37
N LYS A 236 44.97 33.24 -5.69
CA LYS A 236 46.13 33.14 -6.57
C LYS A 236 46.49 34.54 -7.08
N GLU A 237 47.78 34.79 -7.23
CA GLU A 237 48.32 36.04 -7.77
C GLU A 237 49.66 35.71 -8.44
N ASN A 238 49.85 36.10 -9.69
CA ASN A 238 51.07 35.81 -10.47
C ASN A 238 51.49 34.32 -10.46
N ASN A 239 50.52 33.40 -10.58
CA ASN A 239 50.72 31.95 -10.47
C ASN A 239 51.15 31.41 -9.09
N GLU A 240 51.25 32.25 -8.07
CA GLU A 240 51.56 31.84 -6.70
C GLU A 240 50.29 31.80 -5.83
N LEU A 241 50.24 30.83 -4.91
CA LEU A 241 49.11 30.64 -3.99
C LEU A 241 49.36 31.39 -2.69
N ILE A 242 48.59 32.43 -2.43
CA ILE A 242 48.72 33.28 -1.25
C ILE A 242 47.68 32.86 -0.20
N ILE A 243 48.12 32.57 1.03
CA ILE A 243 47.24 32.16 2.14
C ILE A 243 47.22 33.20 3.26
N GLY A 244 46.01 33.67 3.58
CA GLY A 244 45.76 34.70 4.58
C GLY A 244 44.83 34.25 5.71
N LYS A 245 45.11 34.68 6.95
CA LYS A 245 44.18 34.59 8.07
C LYS A 245 43.57 35.94 8.40
N GLU A 246 42.26 36.01 8.51
CA GLU A 246 41.55 37.27 8.77
C GLU A 246 41.97 37.94 10.10
N TYR A 247 42.28 39.24 10.01
CA TYR A 247 42.67 40.10 11.13
C TYR A 247 41.41 40.68 11.80
N LYS A 248 41.17 40.42 13.10
CA LYS A 248 40.17 41.18 13.87
C LYS A 248 40.84 42.38 14.55
N ARG A 249 40.35 43.60 14.31
CA ARG A 249 40.31 44.66 15.32
C ARG A 249 38.84 44.94 15.67
N GLY A 250 38.57 45.19 16.95
CA GLY A 250 37.23 45.48 17.46
C GLY A 250 36.58 46.69 16.78
N LYS A 251 35.24 46.71 16.81
CA LYS A 251 34.30 47.72 16.26
C LYS A 251 34.70 48.31 14.89
N GLN A 252 33.94 47.92 13.87
CA GLN A 252 34.00 48.44 12.50
C GLN A 252 34.14 49.98 12.49
N VAL A 253 35.34 50.45 12.17
CA VAL A 253 35.49 51.73 11.48
C VAL A 253 35.27 51.39 10.01
N ILE A 254 34.34 52.08 9.37
CA ILE A 254 34.02 51.92 7.94
C ILE A 254 35.26 52.37 7.17
N ASP A 255 36.10 51.42 6.76
CA ASP A 255 37.20 51.68 5.83
C ASP A 255 36.56 51.99 4.47
N LYS A 256 36.79 53.19 3.90
CA LYS A 256 36.20 53.65 2.62
C LYS A 256 36.65 52.83 1.40
N ARG A 257 37.59 51.89 1.57
CA ARG A 257 38.06 50.94 0.55
C ARG A 257 37.54 49.56 0.95
N ASN A 258 36.78 48.89 0.09
CA ASN A 258 36.11 47.60 0.33
C ASN A 258 37.10 46.42 0.49
N THR A 259 38.11 46.56 1.35
CA THR A 259 39.25 45.65 1.48
C THR A 259 39.24 44.97 2.86
N GLN A 260 39.72 43.73 2.92
CA GLN A 260 39.91 42.93 4.13
C GLN A 260 41.40 42.73 4.40
N LYS A 261 41.83 42.84 5.67
CA LYS A 261 43.22 42.65 6.09
C LYS A 261 43.46 41.21 6.51
N LEU A 262 44.48 40.57 5.93
CA LEU A 262 44.81 39.17 6.15
C LEU A 262 46.27 39.03 6.62
N LYS A 263 46.52 38.28 7.69
CA LYS A 263 47.88 37.86 8.10
C LYS A 263 48.37 36.80 7.12
N HIS A 264 49.50 37.02 6.47
CA HIS A 264 50.06 36.10 5.48
C HIS A 264 50.75 34.90 6.15
N TYR A 265 50.56 33.72 5.58
CA TYR A 265 51.18 32.47 6.01
C TYR A 265 51.80 31.74 4.82
N ASN A 266 53.03 31.27 5.01
CA ASN A 266 53.73 30.47 4.01
C ASN A 266 53.31 28.99 4.13
N ILE A 267 53.15 28.36 2.97
CA ILE A 267 52.89 26.93 2.85
C ILE A 267 54.22 26.20 2.86
N VAL A 268 54.44 25.35 3.86
CA VAL A 268 55.58 24.43 3.86
C VAL A 268 55.09 23.06 3.40
N THR A 269 55.43 22.70 2.16
CA THR A 269 55.25 21.35 1.60
C THR A 269 56.55 20.57 1.78
N THR A 270 56.56 19.52 2.61
CA THR A 270 57.69 18.59 2.65
C THR A 270 57.34 17.29 1.96
N ASN A 271 58.24 16.82 1.08
CA ASN A 271 58.23 15.55 0.35
C ASN A 271 57.32 14.47 0.98
N LEU A 272 56.08 14.36 0.45
CA LEU A 272 55.03 13.38 0.76
C LEU A 272 53.90 13.78 1.72
N GLU A 273 53.88 14.98 2.34
CA GLU A 273 52.68 15.39 3.10
C GLU A 273 51.55 15.88 2.16
N PRO A 274 50.37 15.23 2.12
CA PRO A 274 49.23 15.73 1.34
C PRO A 274 48.67 17.05 1.92
N THR A 275 48.86 17.33 3.20
CA THR A 275 48.37 18.53 3.90
C THR A 275 49.50 19.39 4.47
N SER A 276 49.60 20.64 4.04
CA SER A 276 50.74 21.50 4.38
C SER A 276 50.64 22.22 5.73
N VAL A 277 51.82 22.47 6.31
CA VAL A 277 52.01 23.29 7.50
C VAL A 277 51.97 24.77 7.10
N LEU A 278 51.22 25.56 7.85
CA LEU A 278 51.19 27.02 7.71
C LEU A 278 52.06 27.66 8.79
N LEU A 279 53.11 28.34 8.35
CA LEU A 279 53.96 29.16 9.19
C LEU A 279 53.66 30.64 8.96
N PRO A 280 53.64 31.49 10.00
CA PRO A 280 53.56 32.93 9.81
C PRO A 280 54.68 33.38 8.86
N CYS A 281 54.34 34.21 7.88
CA CYS A 281 55.36 34.80 7.01
C CYS A 281 56.13 35.86 7.80
N GLU A 282 57.46 35.77 7.80
CA GLU A 282 58.39 36.69 8.51
C GLU A 282 58.63 38.00 7.73
N GLY A 283 58.07 38.13 6.52
CA GLY A 283 58.21 39.29 5.65
C GLY A 283 58.32 38.85 4.18
N CYS A 284 57.56 39.48 3.30
CA CYS A 284 57.60 39.26 1.85
C CYS A 284 57.09 40.50 1.13
N GLU A 285 57.19 40.52 -0.20
CA GLU A 285 56.89 41.68 -1.05
C GLU A 285 55.42 42.14 -0.98
N ILE A 286 54.49 41.23 -0.65
CA ILE A 286 53.07 41.55 -0.45
C ILE A 286 52.74 42.12 0.94
N ASN A 287 53.74 42.28 1.82
CA ASN A 287 53.55 42.85 3.15
C ASN A 287 53.24 44.35 3.05
N THR A 288 52.08 44.76 3.55
CA THR A 288 51.63 46.15 3.53
C THR A 288 51.95 46.93 4.82
N ARG A 289 52.85 46.40 5.66
CA ARG A 289 53.34 47.03 6.91
C ARG A 289 54.83 47.32 6.83
N GLU A 290 55.24 48.44 7.41
CA GLU A 290 56.65 48.89 7.49
C GLU A 290 57.46 48.18 8.60
N ASN A 291 56.79 47.62 9.62
CA ASN A 291 57.44 46.79 10.66
C ASN A 291 57.40 45.29 10.28
N ASN A 292 58.55 44.62 10.28
CA ASN A 292 58.72 43.21 9.90
C ASN A 292 58.20 42.17 10.92
N GLU A 293 57.53 42.58 12.00
CA GLU A 293 57.08 41.65 13.05
C GLU A 293 55.88 40.76 12.63
N GLU A 294 55.01 41.24 11.71
CA GLU A 294 53.87 40.47 11.20
C GLU A 294 53.60 40.81 9.73
N CYS A 295 53.71 39.82 8.83
CA CYS A 295 53.34 39.99 7.43
C CYS A 295 51.81 40.08 7.25
N VAL A 296 51.31 41.20 6.71
CA VAL A 296 49.87 41.48 6.52
C VAL A 296 49.62 42.07 5.14
N TYR A 297 48.66 41.52 4.39
CA TYR A 297 48.25 42.06 3.09
C TYR A 297 46.77 42.50 3.10
N ARG A 298 46.40 43.31 2.10
CA ARG A 298 45.02 43.80 1.88
C ARG A 298 44.45 43.11 0.65
N LEU A 299 43.30 42.47 0.79
CA LEU A 299 42.57 41.81 -0.31
C LEU A 299 41.24 42.52 -0.54
N ASP A 300 40.82 42.72 -1.79
CA ASP A 300 39.46 43.22 -2.08
C ASP A 300 38.42 42.19 -1.60
N LYS A 301 37.38 42.66 -0.90
CA LYS A 301 36.26 41.80 -0.51
C LYS A 301 35.45 41.31 -1.70
N ASN A 302 35.50 41.97 -2.85
CA ASN A 302 34.80 41.56 -4.06
C ASN A 302 35.66 40.74 -5.02
N LYS A 303 36.92 40.45 -4.68
CA LYS A 303 37.78 39.61 -5.53
C LYS A 303 37.13 38.24 -5.75
N GLU A 304 36.97 37.84 -7.02
CA GLU A 304 36.19 36.66 -7.41
C GLU A 304 36.99 35.35 -7.26
N ASP A 305 38.32 35.39 -7.36
CA ASP A 305 39.28 34.27 -7.27
C ASP A 305 39.64 33.82 -5.83
N LYS A 306 38.94 34.33 -4.81
CA LYS A 306 39.21 33.99 -3.40
C LYS A 306 38.44 32.75 -2.94
N ILE A 307 39.10 31.89 -2.17
CA ILE A 307 38.50 30.69 -1.58
C ILE A 307 38.68 30.64 -0.07
N GLU A 308 37.65 30.21 0.65
CA GLU A 308 37.75 29.94 2.09
C GLU A 308 38.36 28.55 2.30
N ILE A 309 39.39 28.45 3.13
CA ILE A 309 40.13 27.20 3.33
C ILE A 309 40.02 26.67 4.76
N PRO A 310 39.87 25.35 4.96
CA PRO A 310 39.80 24.76 6.28
C PRO A 310 41.21 24.58 6.89
N VAL A 311 41.48 25.28 8.00
CA VAL A 311 42.75 25.19 8.75
C VAL A 311 42.51 24.76 10.20
N ILE A 312 43.33 23.83 10.70
CA ILE A 312 43.26 23.36 12.09
C ILE A 312 44.62 23.39 12.79
N TYR A 313 44.58 23.56 14.11
CA TYR A 313 45.72 23.38 14.99
C TYR A 313 45.91 21.90 15.35
N SER A 314 47.04 21.29 14.99
CA SER A 314 47.31 19.85 15.22
C SER A 314 48.64 19.60 15.93
N LYS A 315 48.66 18.57 16.80
CA LYS A 315 49.86 17.99 17.45
C LYS A 315 50.40 16.76 16.72
N LYS A 316 49.56 16.10 15.91
CA LYS A 316 49.91 14.87 15.21
C LYS A 316 50.51 15.23 13.86
N SER A 317 51.77 14.85 13.68
CA SER A 317 52.42 14.76 12.38
C SER A 317 51.98 13.45 11.74
N THR A 318 51.54 13.46 10.48
CA THR A 318 51.46 12.23 9.66
C THR A 318 52.84 11.86 9.11
N SER A 319 53.83 12.74 9.27
CA SER A 319 55.23 12.53 8.97
C SER A 319 56.02 12.01 10.18
N ASN A 320 56.97 11.11 9.93
CA ASN A 320 57.93 10.61 10.92
C ASN A 320 59.07 11.60 11.24
N THR A 321 59.15 12.75 10.56
CA THR A 321 60.35 13.64 10.58
C THR A 321 60.15 15.03 11.20
N LEU A 322 58.96 15.39 11.69
CA LEU A 322 58.73 16.70 12.31
C LEU A 322 58.45 16.61 13.82
N THR A 323 59.01 17.57 14.57
CA THR A 323 58.80 17.72 16.02
C THR A 323 57.32 17.88 16.36
N LYS A 324 56.89 17.30 17.50
CA LYS A 324 55.53 17.38 18.09
C LYS A 324 55.17 18.80 18.58
N SER A 325 55.55 19.84 17.84
CA SER A 325 55.15 21.22 18.10
C SER A 325 53.77 21.47 17.49
N PHE A 326 52.93 22.23 18.19
CA PHE A 326 51.61 22.53 17.70
C PHE A 326 51.67 23.54 16.55
N LYS A 327 51.18 23.18 15.36
CA LYS A 327 51.18 24.06 14.18
C LYS A 327 49.80 24.13 13.50
N ASN A 328 49.53 25.25 12.81
CA ASN A 328 48.38 25.37 11.93
C ASN A 328 48.64 24.54 10.65
N ARG A 329 47.67 23.75 10.22
CA ARG A 329 47.75 22.89 9.04
C ARG A 329 46.48 23.00 8.19
N ILE A 330 46.66 22.99 6.89
CA ILE A 330 45.55 22.94 5.91
C ILE A 330 44.94 21.54 5.95
N ARG A 331 43.61 21.41 5.94
CA ARG A 331 42.94 20.09 5.90
C ARG A 331 42.77 19.49 4.49
N MET A 332 43.06 20.29 3.47
CA MET A 332 42.89 19.97 2.06
C MET A 332 44.25 19.71 1.41
N ASN A 333 44.26 18.89 0.35
CA ASN A 333 45.46 18.68 -0.43
C ASN A 333 45.87 19.96 -1.17
N VAL A 334 47.17 20.30 -1.11
CA VAL A 334 47.68 21.48 -1.82
C VAL A 334 47.45 21.41 -3.33
N LYS A 335 47.50 20.22 -3.95
CA LYS A 335 47.18 20.05 -5.37
C LYS A 335 45.72 20.40 -5.68
N ASP A 336 44.80 20.14 -4.76
CA ASP A 336 43.39 20.49 -4.92
C ASP A 336 43.18 22.02 -4.78
N LEU A 337 43.92 22.68 -3.88
CA LEU A 337 43.97 24.15 -3.78
C LEU A 337 44.37 24.80 -5.10
N TYR A 338 45.50 24.37 -5.67
CA TYR A 338 45.99 24.89 -6.94
C TYR A 338 45.01 24.65 -8.09
N ARG A 339 44.38 23.47 -8.12
CA ARG A 339 43.41 23.15 -9.17
C ARG A 339 42.18 24.06 -9.09
N VAL A 340 41.68 24.34 -7.89
CA VAL A 340 40.49 25.18 -7.70
C VAL A 340 40.78 26.62 -8.09
N THR A 341 41.90 27.16 -7.64
CA THR A 341 42.28 28.52 -8.02
C THR A 341 42.47 28.64 -9.54
N ALA A 342 43.05 27.64 -10.19
CA ALA A 342 43.15 27.59 -11.64
C ALA A 342 41.79 27.52 -12.35
N ILE A 343 40.83 26.76 -11.81
CA ILE A 343 39.46 26.71 -12.37
C ILE A 343 38.75 28.06 -12.23
N MET A 344 38.96 28.76 -11.11
CA MET A 344 38.34 30.07 -10.87
C MET A 344 38.94 31.17 -11.75
N GLU A 345 40.24 31.10 -12.06
CA GLU A 345 40.88 31.97 -13.05
C GLU A 345 40.39 31.67 -14.48
N ASN A 346 40.34 30.40 -14.89
CA ASN A 346 39.88 30.02 -16.23
C ASN A 346 38.38 30.29 -16.47
N TYR A 347 37.58 30.44 -15.40
CA TYR A 347 36.19 30.87 -15.51
C TYR A 347 36.08 32.30 -16.08
N GLU A 348 37.12 33.14 -15.95
CA GLU A 348 37.14 34.49 -16.56
C GLU A 348 37.41 34.43 -18.07
N GLU A 349 38.20 33.46 -18.57
CA GLU A 349 38.44 33.26 -20.01
C GLU A 349 37.19 32.67 -20.71
N ASP A 350 36.53 31.68 -20.09
CA ASP A 350 35.30 31.06 -20.64
C ASP A 350 34.08 32.01 -20.60
N VAL A 351 34.03 33.00 -19.69
CA VAL A 351 32.95 34.00 -19.66
C VAL A 351 33.16 35.09 -20.71
N GLN A 352 34.40 35.44 -21.05
CA GLN A 352 34.69 36.38 -22.12
C GLN A 352 34.56 35.78 -23.53
N GLU A 353 34.79 34.47 -23.72
CA GLU A 353 34.51 33.80 -25.01
C GLU A 353 33.03 33.42 -25.19
N ASN A 354 32.28 33.16 -24.11
CA ASN A 354 30.85 32.83 -24.21
C ASN A 354 29.92 34.05 -24.41
N ASP A 355 30.41 35.29 -24.29
CA ASP A 355 29.64 36.50 -24.67
C ASP A 355 29.67 36.78 -26.19
N THR A 356 30.33 35.94 -26.99
CA THR A 356 30.28 35.98 -28.47
C THR A 356 29.66 34.77 -29.14
N LEU A 357 29.05 33.86 -28.38
CA LEU A 357 28.03 32.98 -28.94
C LEU A 357 26.69 33.72 -28.91
N ASN A 358 26.52 34.60 -29.91
CA ASN A 358 25.23 34.77 -30.57
C ASN A 358 24.79 33.39 -31.08
N ILE A 359 24.31 32.55 -30.16
CA ILE A 359 23.28 31.57 -30.50
C ILE A 359 22.20 32.46 -31.11
N PRO A 360 21.84 32.30 -32.40
CA PRO A 360 20.70 33.02 -32.91
C PRO A 360 19.59 32.72 -31.91
N LEU A 361 18.98 33.78 -31.36
CA LEU A 361 17.65 33.64 -30.80
C LEU A 361 16.85 33.01 -31.93
N ASN A 362 16.76 31.68 -31.90
CA ASN A 362 15.84 30.94 -32.71
C ASN A 362 14.53 31.62 -32.36
N ILE A 363 13.95 32.17 -33.40
CA ILE A 363 12.53 32.39 -33.54
C ILE A 363 11.90 31.04 -33.15
N ILE A 364 11.72 30.82 -31.85
CA ILE A 364 10.76 29.87 -31.35
C ILE A 364 9.48 30.63 -31.57
N ASP A 365 8.82 30.33 -32.69
CA ASP A 365 7.54 30.90 -33.09
C ASP A 365 6.67 31.11 -31.84
N GLU A 366 6.13 32.32 -31.67
CA GLU A 366 5.20 32.61 -30.56
C GLU A 366 4.06 31.56 -30.52
N GLU A 367 3.70 30.99 -31.68
CA GLU A 367 2.78 29.86 -31.81
C GLU A 367 3.25 28.59 -31.08
N ASP A 368 4.54 28.23 -31.12
CA ASP A 368 5.07 27.03 -30.50
C ASP A 368 5.14 27.16 -28.97
N ASN A 369 5.44 28.35 -28.46
CA ASN A 369 5.39 28.64 -27.03
C ASN A 369 3.94 28.71 -26.52
N GLN A 370 3.02 29.29 -27.28
CA GLN A 370 1.59 29.31 -26.94
C GLN A 370 0.99 27.89 -26.95
N ARG A 371 1.28 27.08 -27.98
CA ARG A 371 0.86 25.67 -28.05
C ARG A 371 1.38 24.87 -26.87
N LYS A 372 2.66 25.02 -26.51
CA LYS A 372 3.24 24.38 -25.31
C LYS A 372 2.50 24.81 -24.03
N SER A 373 2.20 26.09 -23.87
CA SER A 373 1.48 26.60 -22.70
C SER A 373 0.05 26.04 -22.58
N GLU A 374 -0.70 25.99 -23.68
CA GLU A 374 -2.05 25.43 -23.72
C GLU A 374 -2.06 23.93 -23.45
N TYR A 375 -1.04 23.21 -23.91
CA TYR A 375 -0.79 21.81 -23.59
C TYR A 375 -0.65 21.58 -22.09
N HIS A 376 0.20 22.40 -21.44
CA HIS A 376 0.43 22.32 -20.00
C HIS A 376 -0.83 22.67 -19.20
N GLU A 377 -1.69 23.58 -19.68
CA GLU A 377 -2.97 23.89 -19.01
C GLU A 377 -3.91 22.68 -18.93
N ILE A 378 -3.92 21.78 -19.92
CA ILE A 378 -4.74 20.56 -19.91
C ILE A 378 -4.04 19.43 -19.14
N GLN A 379 -2.75 19.23 -19.37
CA GLN A 379 -1.95 18.21 -18.67
C GLN A 379 -1.89 18.44 -17.16
N LYS A 380 -2.08 19.69 -16.72
CA LYS A 380 -2.30 20.03 -15.31
C LYS A 380 -3.43 19.19 -14.67
N TRP A 381 -4.48 18.88 -15.42
CA TRP A 381 -5.68 18.23 -14.89
C TRP A 381 -5.73 16.73 -15.19
N ILE A 382 -5.26 16.30 -16.36
CA ILE A 382 -5.37 14.92 -16.82
C ILE A 382 -4.08 14.44 -17.50
N ASN A 383 -3.81 13.14 -17.47
CA ASN A 383 -2.81 12.52 -18.36
C ASN A 383 -3.52 11.53 -19.28
N CYS A 384 -3.38 11.75 -20.59
CA CYS A 384 -3.93 10.97 -21.68
C CYS A 384 -3.02 11.12 -22.91
N GLU A 385 -3.34 10.43 -24.00
CA GLU A 385 -2.61 10.55 -25.26
C GLU A 385 -2.73 11.93 -25.89
N ASP A 386 -1.74 12.27 -26.71
CA ASP A 386 -1.59 13.59 -27.30
C ASP A 386 -2.77 14.01 -28.18
N GLU A 387 -3.40 13.05 -28.86
CA GLU A 387 -4.60 13.29 -29.68
C GLU A 387 -5.77 13.83 -28.84
N ASN A 388 -6.03 13.22 -27.67
CA ASN A 388 -7.09 13.68 -26.77
C ASN A 388 -6.80 15.08 -26.22
N ILE A 389 -5.53 15.41 -25.95
CA ILE A 389 -5.15 16.76 -25.49
C ILE A 389 -5.41 17.77 -26.60
N ARG A 390 -5.03 17.47 -27.84
CA ARG A 390 -5.27 18.35 -29.00
C ARG A 390 -6.75 18.59 -29.25
N GLU A 391 -7.59 17.56 -29.13
CA GLU A 391 -9.05 17.71 -29.25
C GLU A 391 -9.61 18.66 -28.19
N LEU A 392 -9.18 18.53 -26.93
CA LEU A 392 -9.61 19.42 -25.86
C LEU A 392 -9.10 20.87 -26.04
N ILE A 393 -7.87 21.06 -26.53
CA ILE A 393 -7.34 22.40 -26.87
C ILE A 393 -8.19 23.02 -27.99
N TYR A 394 -8.48 22.25 -29.04
CA TYR A 394 -9.33 22.69 -30.13
C TYR A 394 -10.69 23.18 -29.63
N ILE A 395 -11.38 22.38 -28.81
CA ILE A 395 -12.69 22.75 -28.24
C ILE A 395 -12.57 24.01 -27.37
N LYS A 396 -11.53 24.09 -26.54
CA LYS A 396 -11.30 25.24 -25.65
C LYS A 396 -11.12 26.55 -26.43
N GLU A 397 -10.36 26.55 -27.53
CA GLU A 397 -10.19 27.74 -28.37
C GLU A 397 -11.50 28.16 -29.03
N LYS A 398 -12.35 27.20 -29.47
CA LYS A 398 -13.70 27.52 -29.99
C LYS A 398 -14.61 28.16 -28.94
N LEU A 399 -14.41 27.85 -27.66
CA LEU A 399 -15.22 28.38 -26.57
C LEU A 399 -14.71 29.70 -26.00
N LYS A 400 -13.46 30.10 -26.24
CA LYS A 400 -12.72 31.20 -25.57
C LYS A 400 -13.52 32.47 -25.27
N ASN A 401 -14.39 32.89 -26.20
CA ASN A 401 -15.17 34.14 -26.11
C ASN A 401 -16.62 33.95 -25.59
N LYS A 402 -17.03 32.73 -25.21
CA LYS A 402 -18.38 32.45 -24.73
C LYS A 402 -18.54 32.81 -23.25
N LYS A 403 -19.53 33.66 -22.96
CA LYS A 403 -19.94 34.00 -21.57
C LYS A 403 -20.81 32.93 -20.93
N GLN A 404 -21.50 32.13 -21.74
CA GLN A 404 -22.36 31.04 -21.28
C GLN A 404 -22.24 29.84 -22.22
N VAL A 405 -22.10 28.64 -21.66
CA VAL A 405 -21.99 27.38 -22.41
C VAL A 405 -23.02 26.39 -21.87
N LYS A 406 -23.74 25.72 -22.77
CA LYS A 406 -24.63 24.59 -22.45
C LYS A 406 -23.92 23.29 -22.83
N VAL A 407 -23.88 22.32 -21.93
CA VAL A 407 -23.23 21.03 -22.16
C VAL A 407 -24.12 19.90 -21.65
N TYR A 408 -24.21 18.82 -22.42
CA TYR A 408 -24.85 17.57 -22.02
C TYR A 408 -23.78 16.55 -21.69
N THR A 409 -23.90 15.87 -20.57
CA THR A 409 -22.86 14.96 -20.05
C THR A 409 -23.47 13.63 -19.64
N ASP A 410 -22.79 12.54 -19.94
CA ASP A 410 -23.19 11.20 -19.52
C ASP A 410 -21.99 10.30 -19.19
N GLY A 411 -22.24 9.24 -18.43
CA GLY A 411 -21.27 8.24 -18.03
C GLY A 411 -21.88 6.84 -17.99
N SER A 412 -21.20 5.89 -18.62
CA SER A 412 -21.57 4.48 -18.65
C SER A 412 -20.59 3.63 -17.86
N LEU A 413 -21.08 2.51 -17.33
CA LEU A 413 -20.28 1.48 -16.69
C LEU A 413 -20.65 0.14 -17.32
N GLU A 414 -19.70 -0.45 -18.03
CA GLU A 414 -19.85 -1.78 -18.63
C GLU A 414 -18.99 -2.78 -17.86
N THR A 415 -19.57 -3.93 -17.55
CA THR A 415 -18.88 -5.03 -16.86
C THR A 415 -18.65 -6.15 -17.85
N THR A 416 -17.39 -6.37 -18.25
CA THR A 416 -17.00 -7.55 -19.04
C THR A 416 -16.71 -8.74 -18.12
N LEU A 417 -16.42 -9.90 -18.71
CA LEU A 417 -16.04 -11.11 -17.95
C LEU A 417 -14.73 -10.92 -17.17
N THR A 418 -13.86 -10.01 -17.61
CA THR A 418 -12.49 -9.82 -17.11
C THR A 418 -12.25 -8.45 -16.49
N GLU A 419 -12.94 -7.40 -16.95
CA GLU A 419 -12.66 -6.02 -16.56
C GLU A 419 -13.95 -5.18 -16.43
N ASN A 420 -13.82 -4.04 -15.75
CA ASN A 420 -14.87 -3.03 -15.70
C ASN A 420 -14.34 -1.77 -16.32
N ILE A 421 -15.05 -1.29 -17.34
CA ILE A 421 -14.65 -0.13 -18.10
C ILE A 421 -15.73 0.94 -17.89
N MET A 422 -15.30 2.13 -17.48
CA MET A 422 -16.19 3.28 -17.34
C MET A 422 -15.94 4.24 -18.50
N GLY A 423 -16.96 4.45 -19.31
CA GLY A 423 -16.92 5.36 -20.44
C GLY A 423 -17.62 6.64 -20.06
N PHE A 424 -17.12 7.77 -20.55
CA PHE A 424 -17.75 9.06 -20.32
C PHE A 424 -17.77 9.85 -21.62
N GLY A 425 -18.78 10.71 -21.76
CA GLY A 425 -18.98 11.48 -22.96
C GLY A 425 -19.73 12.77 -22.69
N TRP A 426 -19.46 13.80 -23.47
CA TRP A 426 -20.21 15.03 -23.43
C TRP A 426 -20.30 15.71 -24.79
N VAL A 427 -21.36 16.51 -24.96
CA VAL A 427 -21.63 17.25 -26.20
C VAL A 427 -22.08 18.67 -25.89
N ILE A 428 -21.58 19.61 -26.70
CA ILE A 428 -22.01 21.00 -26.76
C ILE A 428 -22.81 21.16 -28.08
N PRO A 429 -24.14 21.33 -27.99
CA PRO A 429 -25.08 21.27 -29.12
C PRO A 429 -24.71 22.06 -30.37
N GLU A 430 -24.44 23.35 -30.22
CA GLU A 430 -24.11 24.27 -31.31
C GLU A 430 -23.38 25.48 -30.72
N VAL A 431 -22.23 25.78 -31.30
CA VAL A 431 -21.44 26.97 -31.02
C VAL A 431 -21.51 27.78 -32.32
N LYS A 432 -21.99 29.04 -32.28
CA LYS A 432 -22.03 29.91 -33.48
C LYS A 432 -20.78 29.68 -34.36
N ASP A 433 -21.00 29.37 -35.63
CA ASP A 433 -19.99 29.12 -36.68
C ASP A 433 -19.28 27.75 -36.66
N TYR A 434 -19.70 26.80 -35.81
CA TYR A 434 -19.12 25.46 -35.70
C TYR A 434 -20.18 24.36 -35.52
N GLU A 435 -19.91 23.18 -36.08
CA GLU A 435 -20.67 21.96 -35.75
C GLU A 435 -20.59 21.65 -34.24
N ARG A 436 -21.48 20.78 -33.78
CA ARG A 436 -21.52 20.26 -32.41
C ARG A 436 -20.11 19.85 -31.95
N LEU A 437 -19.73 20.22 -30.74
CA LEU A 437 -18.43 19.82 -30.17
C LEU A 437 -18.65 18.65 -29.22
N THR A 438 -17.87 17.59 -29.37
CA THR A 438 -17.99 16.36 -28.59
C THR A 438 -16.65 15.99 -27.99
N PHE A 439 -16.68 15.25 -26.90
CA PHE A 439 -15.50 14.57 -26.37
C PHE A 439 -15.92 13.29 -25.69
N ARG A 440 -15.06 12.27 -25.75
CA ARG A 440 -15.26 11.00 -25.08
C ARG A 440 -13.96 10.44 -24.53
N GLY A 441 -14.06 9.55 -23.57
CA GLY A 441 -12.92 8.81 -23.06
C GLY A 441 -13.35 7.72 -22.09
N ASN A 442 -12.37 7.03 -21.51
CA ASN A 442 -12.62 6.05 -20.47
C ASN A 442 -11.73 6.25 -19.23
N ILE A 443 -12.16 5.73 -18.09
CA ILE A 443 -11.43 5.80 -16.82
C ILE A 443 -11.41 4.43 -16.13
N LYS A 444 -10.26 4.07 -15.54
CA LYS A 444 -10.06 2.80 -14.82
C LYS A 444 -10.15 2.98 -13.30
N ASN A 445 -10.31 1.84 -12.61
CA ASN A 445 -10.35 1.69 -11.15
C ASN A 445 -11.55 2.36 -10.44
N PHE A 446 -12.00 1.75 -9.35
CA PHE A 446 -13.17 2.17 -8.57
C PHE A 446 -14.46 2.30 -9.43
N PRO A 447 -14.88 1.21 -10.13
CA PRO A 447 -15.96 1.23 -11.11
C PRO A 447 -17.30 1.72 -10.55
N SER A 448 -17.85 2.82 -11.04
CA SER A 448 -19.12 3.39 -10.59
C SER A 448 -19.67 4.31 -11.67
N SER A 449 -20.95 4.19 -12.04
CA SER A 449 -21.58 5.11 -13.02
C SER A 449 -21.39 6.57 -12.60
N THR A 450 -21.57 6.88 -11.31
CA THR A 450 -21.29 8.23 -10.77
C THR A 450 -19.86 8.72 -10.96
N ARG A 451 -18.86 7.82 -10.99
CA ARG A 451 -17.46 8.20 -11.26
C ARG A 451 -17.29 8.58 -12.73
N ALA A 452 -17.88 7.81 -13.64
CA ALA A 452 -17.90 8.10 -15.08
C ALA A 452 -18.60 9.45 -15.37
N GLU A 453 -19.79 9.66 -14.80
CA GLU A 453 -20.56 10.90 -14.95
C GLU A 453 -19.79 12.12 -14.40
N LEU A 454 -19.13 11.99 -13.24
CA LEU A 454 -18.28 13.06 -12.71
C LEU A 454 -17.07 13.34 -13.59
N MET A 455 -16.51 12.31 -14.24
CA MET A 455 -15.42 12.47 -15.20
C MET A 455 -15.88 13.21 -16.48
N ALA A 456 -17.09 12.93 -16.96
CA ALA A 456 -17.71 13.67 -18.07
C ALA A 456 -17.81 15.16 -17.73
N ILE A 457 -18.33 15.47 -16.54
CA ILE A 457 -18.44 16.85 -16.06
C ILE A 457 -17.05 17.48 -15.90
N PHE A 458 -16.11 16.77 -15.29
CA PHE A 458 -14.77 17.29 -15.04
C PHE A 458 -14.05 17.66 -16.34
N THR A 459 -14.03 16.76 -17.33
CA THR A 459 -13.37 17.01 -18.62
C THR A 459 -14.07 18.10 -19.42
N ALA A 460 -15.40 18.21 -19.34
CA ALA A 460 -16.13 19.34 -19.91
C ALA A 460 -15.72 20.67 -19.28
N LEU A 461 -15.48 20.73 -17.97
CA LEU A 461 -15.07 21.96 -17.27
C LEU A 461 -13.63 22.39 -17.61
N ILE A 462 -12.75 21.48 -18.03
CA ILE A 462 -11.36 21.78 -18.44
C ILE A 462 -11.33 22.80 -19.59
N VAL A 463 -12.24 22.64 -20.56
CA VAL A 463 -12.28 23.47 -21.77
C VAL A 463 -13.13 24.74 -21.61
N MET A 464 -13.73 24.97 -20.44
CA MET A 464 -14.63 26.12 -20.24
C MET A 464 -13.86 27.44 -20.14
N PRO A 465 -14.41 28.54 -20.71
CA PRO A 465 -13.81 29.87 -20.60
C PRO A 465 -13.83 30.38 -19.16
N LYS A 466 -12.83 31.18 -18.79
CA LYS A 466 -12.77 31.83 -17.47
C LYS A 466 -13.98 32.76 -17.28
N ARG A 467 -14.51 32.81 -16.06
CA ARG A 467 -15.67 33.62 -15.63
C ARG A 467 -16.96 33.35 -16.42
N SER A 468 -17.09 32.16 -17.02
CA SER A 468 -18.29 31.78 -17.77
C SER A 468 -19.35 31.11 -16.90
N LYS A 469 -20.60 31.17 -17.37
CA LYS A 469 -21.72 30.41 -16.82
C LYS A 469 -21.86 29.08 -17.56
N VAL A 470 -21.74 27.97 -16.85
CA VAL A 470 -21.84 26.62 -17.43
C VAL A 470 -23.17 26.01 -17.02
N ILE A 471 -23.98 25.62 -17.99
CA ILE A 471 -25.26 24.96 -17.78
C ILE A 471 -25.11 23.48 -18.18
N ILE A 472 -25.09 22.61 -17.18
CA ILE A 472 -24.88 21.18 -17.33
C ILE A 472 -26.23 20.46 -17.36
N TYR A 473 -26.49 19.73 -18.42
CA TYR A 473 -27.62 18.81 -18.56
C TYR A 473 -27.12 17.38 -18.37
N THR A 474 -27.71 16.65 -17.43
CA THR A 474 -27.39 15.24 -17.17
C THR A 474 -28.61 14.56 -16.57
N ASP A 475 -28.79 13.28 -16.84
CA ASP A 475 -29.84 12.46 -16.22
C ASP A 475 -29.45 11.96 -14.81
N SER A 476 -28.17 12.05 -14.46
CA SER A 476 -27.64 11.59 -13.17
C SER A 476 -27.98 12.51 -12.01
N ALA A 477 -28.90 12.03 -11.16
CA ALA A 477 -29.19 12.68 -9.88
C ALA A 477 -28.00 12.67 -8.91
N CYS A 478 -27.16 11.62 -8.96
CA CYS A 478 -25.99 11.47 -8.10
C CYS A 478 -24.91 12.51 -8.44
N ALA A 479 -24.61 12.69 -9.73
CA ALA A 479 -23.67 13.70 -10.19
C ALA A 479 -24.17 15.11 -9.83
N ILE A 480 -25.46 15.41 -10.06
CA ILE A 480 -26.07 16.70 -9.67
C ILE A 480 -25.93 16.95 -8.17
N GLN A 481 -26.16 15.96 -7.32
CA GLN A 481 -26.01 16.10 -5.87
C GLN A 481 -24.56 16.42 -5.48
N ASN A 482 -23.59 15.76 -6.12
CA ASN A 482 -22.17 16.02 -5.90
C ASN A 482 -21.74 17.44 -6.36
N ILE A 483 -22.22 17.92 -7.51
CA ILE A 483 -21.94 19.29 -7.96
C ILE A 483 -22.62 20.34 -7.07
N LYS A 484 -23.80 20.02 -6.50
CA LYS A 484 -24.46 20.86 -5.49
C LYS A 484 -23.61 21.03 -4.24
N ILE A 485 -22.81 20.03 -3.84
CA ILE A 485 -21.90 20.14 -2.69
C ILE A 485 -20.82 21.19 -2.97
N ILE A 486 -20.28 21.20 -4.19
CA ILE A 486 -19.23 22.15 -4.62
C ILE A 486 -19.79 23.57 -4.73
N THR A 487 -20.93 23.74 -5.40
CA THR A 487 -21.55 25.06 -5.61
C THR A 487 -22.06 25.74 -4.33
N LYS A 488 -22.37 24.96 -3.29
CA LYS A 488 -22.77 25.47 -1.97
C LYS A 488 -21.60 25.92 -1.07
N GLN A 489 -20.37 25.99 -1.61
CA GLN A 489 -19.17 26.44 -0.89
C GLN A 489 -18.93 25.69 0.44
N ILE A 490 -19.03 24.36 0.39
CA ILE A 490 -18.84 23.52 1.57
C ILE A 490 -17.35 23.45 1.93
N ASN A 491 -17.07 23.33 3.23
CA ASN A 491 -15.75 22.97 3.75
C ASN A 491 -15.20 21.75 2.98
N THR A 492 -14.14 21.96 2.21
CA THR A 492 -13.48 20.95 1.36
C THR A 492 -13.14 19.67 2.11
N ARG A 493 -12.92 19.73 3.43
CA ARG A 493 -12.76 18.54 4.29
C ARG A 493 -13.91 17.54 4.14
N LYS A 494 -15.15 18.01 3.99
CA LYS A 494 -16.33 17.13 3.82
C LYS A 494 -16.29 16.35 2.52
N ILE A 495 -15.68 16.88 1.45
CA ILE A 495 -15.48 16.15 0.19
C ILE A 495 -14.74 14.84 0.49
N TRP A 496 -13.68 14.92 1.29
CA TRP A 496 -12.80 13.77 1.58
C TRP A 496 -13.28 12.85 2.70
N THR A 497 -14.07 13.35 3.65
CA THR A 497 -14.52 12.56 4.81
C THR A 497 -15.88 11.92 4.63
N GLU A 498 -16.76 12.48 3.79
CA GLU A 498 -18.16 12.07 3.70
C GLU A 498 -18.55 11.59 2.30
N ASN A 499 -17.82 11.98 1.25
CA ASN A 499 -18.20 11.71 -0.14
C ASN A 499 -17.29 10.68 -0.81
N LYS A 500 -17.86 9.98 -1.79
CA LYS A 500 -17.12 9.11 -2.72
C LYS A 500 -16.60 9.94 -3.88
N ASN A 501 -15.59 9.41 -4.56
CA ASN A 501 -14.85 10.10 -5.61
C ASN A 501 -14.21 11.43 -5.15
N PRO A 502 -13.64 11.51 -3.93
CA PRO A 502 -13.15 12.77 -3.38
C PRO A 502 -12.05 13.43 -4.22
N VAL A 503 -11.27 12.67 -4.98
CA VAL A 503 -10.19 13.22 -5.82
C VAL A 503 -10.80 13.99 -6.99
N ILE A 504 -11.69 13.37 -7.77
CA ILE A 504 -12.40 14.03 -8.88
C ILE A 504 -13.19 15.23 -8.36
N LEU A 505 -13.91 15.08 -7.25
CA LEU A 505 -14.69 16.18 -6.68
C LEU A 505 -13.83 17.36 -6.24
N GLN A 506 -12.66 17.10 -5.65
CA GLN A 506 -11.71 18.16 -5.32
C GLN A 506 -11.17 18.84 -6.58
N MET A 507 -10.84 18.08 -7.62
CA MET A 507 -10.36 18.64 -8.88
C MET A 507 -11.43 19.48 -9.60
N ILE A 508 -12.70 19.04 -9.57
CA ILE A 508 -13.83 19.86 -10.03
C ILE A 508 -13.94 21.14 -9.20
N ASN A 509 -13.81 21.07 -7.87
CA ASN A 509 -13.82 22.26 -7.05
C ASN A 509 -12.67 23.22 -7.41
N ASP A 510 -11.45 22.71 -7.53
CA ASP A 510 -10.25 23.49 -7.84
C ASP A 510 -10.39 24.20 -9.20
N ILE A 511 -10.85 23.51 -10.25
CA ILE A 511 -11.04 24.13 -11.57
C ILE A 511 -12.16 25.18 -11.58
N VAL A 512 -13.25 24.94 -10.83
CA VAL A 512 -14.34 25.90 -10.69
C VAL A 512 -13.87 27.18 -10.02
N GLN A 513 -13.04 27.07 -8.98
CA GLN A 513 -12.46 28.23 -8.31
C GLN A 513 -11.44 28.95 -9.20
N GLU A 514 -10.51 28.21 -9.81
CA GLU A 514 -9.45 28.76 -10.67
C GLU A 514 -10.01 29.52 -11.88
N ARG A 515 -11.01 28.93 -12.55
CA ARG A 515 -11.67 29.55 -13.71
C ARG A 515 -12.82 30.48 -13.31
N ARG A 516 -13.19 30.58 -12.02
CA ARG A 516 -14.33 31.36 -11.50
C ARG A 516 -15.65 31.04 -12.22
N LEU A 517 -15.95 29.77 -12.40
CA LEU A 517 -17.12 29.30 -13.15
C LEU A 517 -18.40 29.41 -12.32
N LYS A 518 -19.51 29.77 -12.96
CA LYS A 518 -20.86 29.68 -12.37
C LYS A 518 -21.59 28.47 -12.94
N ILE A 519 -21.70 27.40 -12.15
CA ILE A 519 -22.34 26.15 -12.59
C ILE A 519 -23.84 26.13 -12.23
N ILE A 520 -24.67 25.71 -13.19
CA ILE A 520 -26.07 25.33 -12.98
C ILE A 520 -26.27 23.92 -13.56
N CYS A 521 -26.89 23.03 -12.81
CA CYS A 521 -27.22 21.68 -13.29
C CYS A 521 -28.73 21.52 -13.47
N HIS A 522 -29.14 20.96 -14.60
CA HIS A 522 -30.51 20.54 -14.89
C HIS A 522 -30.58 19.03 -15.03
N LYS A 523 -31.56 18.42 -14.36
CA LYS A 523 -31.84 17.00 -14.52
C LYS A 523 -32.63 16.77 -15.80
N VAL A 524 -32.06 16.00 -16.73
CA VAL A 524 -32.78 15.47 -17.89
C VAL A 524 -33.50 14.19 -17.48
N LYS A 525 -34.65 13.91 -18.08
CA LYS A 525 -35.34 12.62 -17.86
C LYS A 525 -34.65 11.57 -18.74
N ALA A 526 -34.12 10.51 -18.13
CA ALA A 526 -33.52 9.41 -18.86
C ALA A 526 -34.50 8.84 -19.91
N HIS A 527 -34.00 8.55 -21.12
CA HIS A 527 -34.77 8.02 -22.26
C HIS A 527 -36.00 8.85 -22.65
N SER A 528 -35.94 10.17 -22.47
CA SER A 528 -37.03 11.09 -22.85
C SER A 528 -36.97 11.54 -24.31
N GLY A 529 -36.00 11.05 -25.09
CA GLY A 529 -35.79 11.46 -26.48
C GLY A 529 -35.11 12.83 -26.61
N ASP A 530 -34.45 13.34 -25.56
CA ASP A 530 -33.59 14.52 -25.67
C ASP A 530 -32.39 14.20 -26.57
N LYS A 531 -32.39 14.78 -27.77
CA LYS A 531 -31.39 14.55 -28.82
C LYS A 531 -29.95 14.63 -28.30
N TYR A 532 -29.62 15.60 -27.44
CA TYR A 532 -28.24 15.83 -27.02
C TYR A 532 -27.85 14.95 -25.82
N ASN A 533 -28.81 14.59 -24.96
CA ASN A 533 -28.58 13.58 -23.94
C ASN A 533 -28.32 12.20 -24.56
N GLU A 534 -29.08 11.80 -25.58
CA GLU A 534 -28.86 10.53 -26.30
C GLU A 534 -27.50 10.51 -27.01
N ILE A 535 -27.02 11.66 -27.52
CA ILE A 535 -25.66 11.77 -28.06
C ILE A 535 -24.63 11.57 -26.94
N ALA A 536 -24.79 12.21 -25.77
CA ALA A 536 -23.89 12.02 -24.64
C ALA A 536 -23.84 10.55 -24.18
N ASP A 537 -24.98 9.88 -24.08
CA ASP A 537 -25.09 8.43 -23.78
C ASP A 537 -24.33 7.60 -24.82
N SER A 538 -24.52 7.88 -26.12
CA SER A 538 -23.82 7.19 -27.20
C SER A 538 -22.29 7.35 -27.13
N LEU A 539 -21.80 8.52 -26.71
CA LEU A 539 -20.38 8.80 -26.53
C LEU A 539 -19.80 8.06 -25.32
N ALA A 540 -20.58 7.97 -24.24
CA ALA A 540 -20.21 7.30 -23.01
C ALA A 540 -20.26 5.77 -23.13
N LYS A 541 -21.11 5.23 -24.02
CA LYS A 541 -21.22 3.78 -24.25
C LYS A 541 -19.90 3.18 -24.74
N ILE A 542 -19.51 2.11 -24.05
CA ILE A 542 -18.40 1.25 -24.45
C ILE A 542 -19.01 0.06 -25.20
N PRO A 543 -18.59 -0.25 -26.43
CA PRO A 543 -19.02 -1.45 -27.12
C PRO A 543 -18.62 -2.68 -26.30
N GLY A 544 -19.59 -3.54 -26.02
CA GLY A 544 -19.33 -4.82 -25.37
C GLY A 544 -18.37 -5.66 -26.20
N PHE A 545 -17.46 -6.36 -25.54
CA PHE A 545 -16.52 -7.29 -26.16
C PHE A 545 -17.30 -8.41 -26.86
N ILE A 546 -17.07 -8.60 -28.17
CA ILE A 546 -17.47 -9.83 -28.88
C ILE A 546 -16.31 -10.82 -28.72
N GLU A 547 -16.61 -12.03 -28.25
CA GLU A 547 -15.63 -13.07 -27.95
C GLU A 547 -14.66 -13.29 -29.14
N GLY A 548 -13.35 -13.08 -28.92
CA GLY A 548 -12.31 -13.28 -29.93
C GLY A 548 -11.75 -12.02 -30.61
N ILE A 549 -12.28 -10.82 -30.34
CA ILE A 549 -11.78 -9.56 -30.90
C ILE A 549 -11.30 -8.66 -29.76
N THR A 550 -10.00 -8.34 -29.71
CA THR A 550 -9.48 -7.33 -28.77
C THR A 550 -10.18 -6.00 -29.02
N ASN A 551 -10.62 -5.32 -27.95
CA ASN A 551 -11.26 -4.00 -28.04
C ASN A 551 -10.23 -2.91 -28.42
N ASN A 552 -9.65 -3.00 -29.62
CA ASN A 552 -8.69 -2.04 -30.17
C ASN A 552 -9.31 -0.62 -30.36
N ILE A 553 -10.63 -0.48 -30.22
CA ILE A 553 -11.36 0.79 -30.37
C ILE A 553 -11.11 1.75 -29.18
N PHE A 554 -10.61 1.26 -28.03
CA PHE A 554 -10.38 2.07 -26.82
C PHE A 554 -8.93 2.08 -26.34
N GLU A 555 -8.04 1.37 -27.02
CA GLU A 555 -6.61 1.49 -26.80
C GLU A 555 -6.21 2.94 -27.14
N GLY A 556 -5.75 3.68 -26.13
CA GLY A 556 -5.38 5.09 -26.23
C GLY A 556 -6.39 6.16 -25.77
N THR A 557 -7.63 5.78 -25.46
CA THR A 557 -8.66 6.72 -24.94
C THR A 557 -8.77 6.74 -23.40
N THR A 558 -7.87 6.02 -22.70
CA THR A 558 -7.87 5.95 -21.23
C THR A 558 -7.31 7.24 -20.64
N ILE A 559 -8.11 7.95 -19.86
CA ILE A 559 -7.72 9.19 -19.19
C ILE A 559 -7.46 8.93 -17.70
N SER A 560 -6.29 9.34 -17.25
CA SER A 560 -5.91 9.35 -15.82
C SER A 560 -5.98 10.77 -15.26
N LEU A 561 -6.25 10.90 -13.97
CA LEU A 561 -6.30 12.19 -13.28
C LEU A 561 -4.90 12.62 -12.87
N ASN A 562 -4.51 13.86 -13.16
CA ASN A 562 -3.29 14.45 -12.62
C ASN A 562 -3.54 15.11 -11.26
N TYR A 563 -3.71 14.28 -10.24
CA TYR A 563 -4.06 14.71 -8.87
C TYR A 563 -2.93 15.44 -8.13
N ASN A 564 -1.72 15.51 -8.70
CA ASN A 564 -0.60 16.26 -8.12
C ASN A 564 -0.89 17.77 -8.02
N ASN A 565 -1.77 18.27 -8.90
CA ASN A 565 -2.17 19.68 -8.98
C ASN A 565 -3.30 20.07 -8.00
N ILE A 566 -3.78 19.16 -7.17
CA ILE A 566 -4.77 19.50 -6.13
C ILE A 566 -4.17 20.53 -5.16
N THR A 567 -4.87 21.63 -4.98
CA THR A 567 -4.38 22.83 -4.27
C THR A 567 -4.75 22.83 -2.79
N ASP A 568 -5.90 22.25 -2.43
CA ASP A 568 -6.41 22.27 -1.06
C ASP A 568 -5.71 21.27 -0.12
N ARG A 569 -5.02 20.27 -0.68
CA ARG A 569 -4.36 19.20 0.10
C ARG A 569 -2.90 19.07 -0.22
N SER A 570 -2.13 18.71 0.79
CA SER A 570 -0.70 18.42 0.67
C SER A 570 -0.43 16.95 0.34
N PHE A 571 -1.27 16.04 0.83
CA PHE A 571 -1.05 14.61 0.74
C PHE A 571 -2.33 13.85 0.42
N ILE A 572 -2.25 12.98 -0.58
CA ILE A 572 -3.36 12.16 -1.07
C ILE A 572 -3.10 10.70 -0.67
N PRO A 573 -4.06 10.04 0.00
CA PRO A 573 -3.94 8.63 0.32
C PRO A 573 -4.07 7.80 -0.96
N ILE A 574 -3.08 6.94 -1.21
CA ILE A 574 -3.07 6.02 -2.33
C ILE A 574 -3.03 4.57 -1.83
N TRP A 575 -3.64 3.69 -2.61
CA TRP A 575 -3.54 2.25 -2.46
C TRP A 575 -2.66 1.71 -3.60
N LYS A 576 -1.47 1.20 -3.27
CA LYS A 576 -0.40 0.90 -4.22
C LYS A 576 -0.01 2.11 -5.09
N PHE A 577 -0.68 2.30 -6.23
CA PHE A 577 -0.43 3.36 -7.23
C PHE A 577 -1.69 4.14 -7.59
N THR A 578 -2.82 3.85 -6.95
CA THR A 578 -4.11 4.43 -7.31
C THR A 578 -4.64 5.27 -6.16
N PRO A 579 -5.02 6.54 -6.41
CA PRO A 579 -5.70 7.36 -5.41
C PRO A 579 -6.95 6.68 -4.87
N ILE A 580 -7.13 6.73 -3.56
CA ILE A 580 -8.31 6.11 -2.93
C ILE A 580 -9.53 7.01 -3.17
N GLU A 581 -10.49 6.50 -3.93
CA GLU A 581 -11.71 7.25 -4.34
C GLU A 581 -12.90 7.04 -3.38
N THR A 582 -12.60 6.66 -2.15
CA THR A 582 -13.55 6.58 -1.04
C THR A 582 -12.92 7.15 0.22
N PRO A 583 -13.71 7.58 1.22
CA PRO A 583 -13.14 8.04 2.48
C PRO A 583 -12.19 6.97 3.06
N VAL A 584 -10.98 7.37 3.44
CA VAL A 584 -9.89 6.44 3.85
C VAL A 584 -10.33 5.45 4.92
N LYS A 585 -11.18 5.89 5.85
CA LYS A 585 -11.76 5.04 6.89
C LYS A 585 -12.57 3.87 6.32
N ASP A 586 -13.35 4.13 5.28
CA ASP A 586 -14.21 3.15 4.62
C ASP A 586 -13.39 2.23 3.73
N ALA A 587 -12.39 2.77 3.03
CA ALA A 587 -11.40 1.98 2.30
C ALA A 587 -10.76 0.93 3.22
N ILE A 588 -10.19 1.33 4.36
CA ILE A 588 -9.55 0.40 5.31
C ILE A 588 -10.54 -0.66 5.82
N LYS A 589 -11.77 -0.25 6.12
CA LYS A 589 -12.83 -1.17 6.58
C LYS A 589 -13.08 -2.24 5.52
N GLU A 590 -13.16 -1.83 4.26
CA GLU A 590 -13.40 -2.71 3.14
C GLU A 590 -12.23 -3.65 2.88
N ILE A 591 -11.00 -3.13 2.90
CA ILE A 591 -9.77 -3.92 2.79
C ILE A 591 -9.72 -5.01 3.88
N ASN A 592 -9.98 -4.65 5.14
CA ASN A 592 -9.98 -5.63 6.22
C ASN A 592 -11.11 -6.66 6.05
N ARG A 593 -12.30 -6.24 5.61
CA ARG A 593 -13.42 -7.15 5.29
C ARG A 593 -13.04 -8.15 4.20
N LEU A 594 -12.41 -7.69 3.12
CA LEU A 594 -11.91 -8.53 2.03
C LEU A 594 -10.85 -9.51 2.55
N LYS A 595 -9.85 -9.04 3.29
CA LYS A 595 -8.82 -9.91 3.88
C LYS A 595 -9.40 -11.00 4.76
N LEU A 596 -10.39 -10.70 5.60
CA LEU A 596 -11.06 -11.69 6.45
C LEU A 596 -11.83 -12.74 5.64
N MET A 597 -12.54 -12.31 4.60
CA MET A 597 -13.29 -13.18 3.71
C MET A 597 -12.39 -14.08 2.89
N LEU A 598 -11.35 -13.53 2.27
CA LEU A 598 -10.35 -14.29 1.53
C LEU A 598 -9.68 -15.31 2.48
N ASN A 599 -9.29 -14.90 3.70
CA ASN A 599 -8.76 -15.82 4.70
C ASN A 599 -9.69 -16.98 5.06
N PHE A 600 -11.00 -16.77 5.02
CA PHE A 600 -11.99 -17.83 5.16
C PHE A 600 -12.04 -18.74 3.92
N LYS A 601 -12.12 -18.17 2.71
CA LYS A 601 -12.16 -18.95 1.46
C LYS A 601 -10.91 -19.82 1.27
N TYR A 602 -9.73 -19.29 1.60
CA TYR A 602 -8.42 -19.97 1.54
C TYR A 602 -8.19 -21.06 2.59
N GLN A 603 -9.16 -21.39 3.43
CA GLN A 603 -9.02 -22.56 4.31
C GLN A 603 -9.16 -23.83 3.48
N GLU A 604 -8.26 -24.79 3.67
CA GLU A 604 -8.22 -26.05 2.91
C GLU A 604 -9.58 -26.75 2.86
N ARG A 605 -10.32 -26.74 3.97
CA ARG A 605 -11.65 -27.35 4.08
C ARG A 605 -12.73 -26.70 3.22
N PHE A 606 -12.52 -25.48 2.75
CA PHE A 606 -13.44 -24.79 1.84
C PHE A 606 -12.94 -24.82 0.39
N LYS A 607 -11.74 -25.32 0.10
CA LYS A 607 -11.22 -25.34 -1.28
C LYS A 607 -12.18 -26.02 -2.26
N TYR A 608 -12.73 -27.17 -1.87
CA TYR A 608 -13.67 -27.94 -2.68
C TYR A 608 -15.00 -27.23 -2.95
N ILE A 609 -15.49 -26.39 -2.02
CA ILE A 609 -16.76 -25.64 -2.18
C ILE A 609 -16.55 -24.33 -2.94
N MET A 610 -15.29 -23.87 -3.02
CA MET A 610 -14.90 -22.63 -3.68
C MET A 610 -14.46 -22.85 -5.14
N THR A 611 -14.71 -24.04 -5.70
CA THR A 611 -14.62 -24.27 -7.15
C THR A 611 -15.66 -23.43 -7.90
N ASN A 612 -15.39 -23.09 -9.17
CA ASN A 612 -16.20 -22.13 -9.92
C ASN A 612 -17.68 -22.58 -10.06
N THR A 613 -17.93 -23.88 -10.19
CA THR A 613 -19.28 -24.46 -10.32
C THR A 613 -20.04 -24.39 -8.99
N LYS A 614 -19.57 -25.10 -7.96
CA LYS A 614 -20.24 -25.18 -6.64
C LYS A 614 -20.46 -23.81 -6.02
N CYS A 615 -19.46 -22.93 -6.10
CA CYS A 615 -19.56 -21.63 -5.46
C CYS A 615 -20.66 -20.75 -6.07
N ARG A 616 -20.89 -20.84 -7.39
CA ARG A 616 -21.95 -20.12 -8.11
C ARG A 616 -23.33 -20.70 -7.82
N GLU A 617 -23.42 -21.99 -7.53
CA GLU A 617 -24.65 -22.70 -7.18
C GLU A 617 -25.16 -22.44 -5.76
N ILE A 618 -24.37 -21.79 -4.89
CA ILE A 618 -24.77 -21.49 -3.51
C ILE A 618 -25.40 -20.09 -3.39
N ASP A 619 -26.50 -20.00 -2.66
CA ASP A 619 -27.02 -18.75 -2.10
C ASP A 619 -26.30 -18.46 -0.77
N TRP A 620 -25.16 -17.76 -0.82
CA TRP A 620 -24.38 -17.53 0.42
C TRP A 620 -25.07 -16.57 1.40
N ASP A 621 -25.86 -15.60 0.91
CA ASP A 621 -26.61 -14.69 1.78
C ASP A 621 -27.61 -15.46 2.63
N LEU A 622 -28.38 -16.35 2.00
CA LEU A 622 -29.32 -17.21 2.72
C LEU A 622 -28.58 -18.27 3.57
N THR A 623 -27.47 -18.81 3.07
CA THR A 623 -26.59 -19.73 3.83
C THR A 623 -26.18 -19.13 5.17
N PHE A 624 -25.60 -17.93 5.20
CA PHE A 624 -25.17 -17.30 6.45
C PHE A 624 -26.34 -16.84 7.32
N LYS A 625 -27.46 -16.39 6.72
CA LYS A 625 -28.69 -16.10 7.48
C LYS A 625 -29.19 -17.32 8.25
N THR A 626 -29.14 -18.51 7.66
CA THR A 626 -29.58 -19.76 8.34
C THR A 626 -28.66 -20.18 9.50
N LYS A 627 -27.43 -19.65 9.59
CA LYS A 627 -26.53 -19.90 10.74
C LYS A 627 -26.83 -19.01 11.93
N HIS A 628 -27.68 -18.00 11.73
CA HIS A 628 -27.95 -16.92 12.64
C HIS A 628 -29.46 -16.73 12.80
N SER A 629 -30.11 -17.67 13.50
CA SER A 629 -31.56 -17.70 13.77
C SER A 629 -32.12 -16.39 14.32
N SER A 630 -31.32 -15.69 15.13
CA SER A 630 -31.63 -14.35 15.64
C SER A 630 -30.55 -13.33 15.27
N LYS A 631 -30.93 -12.06 15.22
CA LYS A 631 -29.97 -10.96 15.05
C LYS A 631 -29.12 -10.82 16.31
N ILE A 632 -27.82 -10.68 16.14
CA ILE A 632 -26.89 -10.34 17.23
C ILE A 632 -26.98 -8.83 17.44
N THR A 633 -28.04 -8.35 18.11
CA THR A 633 -28.34 -6.92 18.28
C THR A 633 -28.52 -6.48 19.73
N SER A 634 -28.51 -7.40 20.69
CA SER A 634 -28.69 -7.12 22.12
C SER A 634 -27.47 -7.55 22.93
N ASP A 635 -27.22 -6.86 24.04
CA ASP A 635 -26.21 -7.25 25.05
C ASP A 635 -26.67 -8.46 25.90
N ILE A 636 -27.87 -8.98 25.64
CA ILE A 636 -28.45 -10.16 26.30
C ILE A 636 -28.11 -11.41 25.49
N THR A 637 -27.64 -12.45 26.17
CA THR A 637 -27.29 -13.74 25.56
C THR A 637 -28.34 -14.81 25.90
N ASN A 638 -28.92 -15.45 24.87
CA ASN A 638 -29.78 -16.62 25.04
C ASN A 638 -28.95 -17.91 24.85
N LYS A 639 -28.96 -18.80 25.85
CA LYS A 639 -28.18 -20.06 25.82
C LYS A 639 -28.64 -21.00 24.70
N GLU A 640 -29.94 -21.10 24.45
CA GLU A 640 -30.48 -21.93 23.37
C GLU A 640 -30.02 -21.40 22.00
N ASP A 641 -30.17 -20.10 21.74
CA ASP A 641 -29.73 -19.47 20.49
C ASP A 641 -28.21 -19.60 20.29
N SER A 642 -27.43 -19.33 21.34
CA SER A 642 -25.97 -19.51 21.33
C SER A 642 -25.59 -20.95 20.97
N ASN A 643 -26.27 -21.94 21.55
CA ASN A 643 -26.02 -23.35 21.25
C ASN A 643 -26.42 -23.73 19.81
N LYS A 644 -27.55 -23.23 19.31
CA LYS A 644 -27.99 -23.45 17.91
C LYS A 644 -26.96 -22.87 16.94
N ARG A 645 -26.57 -21.61 17.13
CA ARG A 645 -25.58 -20.89 16.32
C ARG A 645 -24.21 -21.55 16.33
N SER A 646 -23.72 -21.92 17.53
CA SER A 646 -22.45 -22.63 17.69
C SER A 646 -22.47 -23.96 16.94
N PHE A 647 -23.55 -24.75 17.07
CA PHE A 647 -23.67 -26.02 16.35
C PHE A 647 -23.67 -25.82 14.83
N ALA A 648 -24.49 -24.89 14.33
CA ALA A 648 -24.60 -24.59 12.90
C ALA A 648 -23.26 -24.14 12.28
N LEU A 649 -22.51 -23.29 12.99
CA LEU A 649 -21.20 -22.83 12.55
C LEU A 649 -20.12 -23.90 12.69
N LYS A 650 -20.15 -24.74 13.74
CA LYS A 650 -19.24 -25.89 13.85
C LYS A 650 -19.46 -26.86 12.70
N LEU A 651 -20.70 -27.12 12.34
CA LEU A 651 -21.04 -28.00 11.24
C LEU A 651 -20.57 -27.43 9.89
N LEU A 652 -20.85 -26.15 9.63
CA LEU A 652 -20.37 -25.45 8.43
C LEU A 652 -18.83 -25.46 8.31
N CYS A 653 -18.15 -25.20 9.43
CA CYS A 653 -16.69 -25.12 9.46
C CYS A 653 -16.02 -26.48 9.69
N GLU A 654 -16.73 -27.61 9.74
CA GLU A 654 -16.17 -28.91 10.10
C GLU A 654 -15.39 -28.88 11.43
N GLU A 655 -15.95 -28.26 12.48
CA GLU A 655 -15.39 -28.08 13.83
C GLU A 655 -16.09 -28.90 14.92
N LEU A 656 -16.92 -29.89 14.57
CA LEU A 656 -17.45 -30.83 15.55
C LEU A 656 -16.33 -31.69 16.16
N PRO A 657 -16.35 -31.95 17.48
CA PRO A 657 -15.29 -32.69 18.19
C PRO A 657 -15.44 -34.21 18.00
N THR A 658 -15.26 -34.66 16.77
CA THR A 658 -15.27 -36.07 16.33
C THR A 658 -14.03 -36.83 16.81
N LEU A 659 -14.03 -38.16 16.69
CA LEU A 659 -12.89 -39.01 17.10
C LEU A 659 -11.63 -38.70 16.29
N SER A 660 -11.74 -38.46 14.98
CA SER A 660 -10.62 -37.95 14.17
C SER A 660 -9.96 -36.69 14.76
N LYS A 661 -10.76 -35.68 15.14
CA LYS A 661 -10.22 -34.46 15.78
C LYS A 661 -9.62 -34.74 17.15
N ARG A 662 -10.28 -35.58 17.95
CA ARG A 662 -9.82 -35.94 19.29
C ARG A 662 -8.50 -36.70 19.24
N TYR A 663 -8.37 -37.63 18.31
CA TYR A 663 -7.14 -38.35 18.00
C TYR A 663 -6.01 -37.39 17.62
N ILE A 664 -6.25 -36.45 16.70
CA ILE A 664 -5.26 -35.43 16.31
C ILE A 664 -4.81 -34.58 17.51
N HIS A 665 -5.75 -34.19 18.37
CA HIS A 665 -5.43 -33.33 19.52
C HIS A 665 -4.80 -34.08 20.70
N LYS A 666 -5.10 -35.37 20.87
CA LYS A 666 -4.71 -36.20 22.01
C LYS A 666 -4.45 -37.65 21.58
N PRO A 667 -3.42 -37.91 20.75
CA PRO A 667 -3.17 -39.26 20.22
C PRO A 667 -2.79 -40.28 21.30
N ASN A 668 -2.25 -39.82 22.44
CA ASN A 668 -1.94 -40.69 23.57
C ASN A 668 -3.19 -41.12 24.36
N LEU A 669 -4.32 -40.42 24.19
CA LEU A 669 -5.56 -40.66 24.93
C LEU A 669 -6.60 -41.43 24.11
N TYR A 670 -6.62 -41.20 22.79
CA TYR A 670 -7.49 -41.92 21.88
C TYR A 670 -6.63 -42.82 21.00
N SER A 671 -6.89 -44.12 21.00
CA SER A 671 -6.07 -45.12 20.28
C SER A 671 -6.28 -45.13 18.76
N SER A 672 -7.43 -44.63 18.28
CA SER A 672 -7.70 -44.49 16.84
C SER A 672 -8.62 -43.30 16.53
N SER A 673 -8.68 -42.92 15.25
CA SER A 673 -9.65 -41.96 14.71
C SER A 673 -10.96 -42.62 14.24
N SER A 674 -11.06 -43.94 14.34
CA SER A 674 -12.16 -44.74 13.78
C SER A 674 -13.46 -44.54 14.54
N CYS A 675 -14.59 -44.65 13.85
CA CYS A 675 -15.90 -44.59 14.48
C CYS A 675 -16.14 -45.82 15.37
N ILE A 676 -16.57 -45.59 16.61
CA ILE A 676 -16.93 -46.66 17.55
C ILE A 676 -18.32 -47.26 17.32
N LEU A 677 -19.12 -46.62 16.45
CA LEU A 677 -20.53 -46.97 16.26
C LEU A 677 -20.77 -47.91 15.08
N CYS A 678 -19.89 -47.93 14.08
CA CYS A 678 -19.96 -48.86 12.96
C CYS A 678 -18.87 -49.93 13.05
N GLU A 679 -19.13 -51.09 12.45
CA GLU A 679 -18.19 -52.22 12.43
C GLU A 679 -17.03 -52.05 11.45
N LYS A 680 -17.15 -51.11 10.51
CA LYS A 680 -16.09 -50.78 9.56
C LYS A 680 -15.06 -49.88 10.27
N LEU A 681 -13.76 -50.17 10.10
CA LEU A 681 -12.62 -49.33 10.53
C LEU A 681 -12.56 -48.01 9.71
N VAL A 682 -13.64 -47.25 9.73
CA VAL A 682 -13.82 -45.99 9.00
C VAL A 682 -13.52 -44.84 9.92
N GLU A 683 -12.76 -43.86 9.45
CA GLU A 683 -12.47 -42.64 10.18
C GLU A 683 -13.76 -41.86 10.51
N GLU A 684 -13.94 -41.48 11.77
CA GLU A 684 -15.07 -40.64 12.17
C GLU A 684 -14.75 -39.17 11.91
N ASP A 685 -14.96 -38.71 10.67
CA ASP A 685 -14.86 -37.31 10.30
C ASP A 685 -16.16 -36.52 10.62
N ASN A 686 -16.19 -35.22 10.28
CA ASN A 686 -17.37 -34.37 10.57
C ASN A 686 -18.64 -34.80 9.83
N MET A 687 -18.53 -35.49 8.70
CA MET A 687 -19.68 -35.97 7.94
C MET A 687 -20.09 -37.39 8.34
N HIS A 688 -19.13 -38.24 8.70
CA HIS A 688 -19.37 -39.62 9.11
C HIS A 688 -20.39 -39.72 10.24
N VAL A 689 -20.44 -38.75 11.16
CA VAL A 689 -21.43 -38.71 12.24
C VAL A 689 -22.87 -38.79 11.72
N PHE A 690 -23.14 -38.24 10.53
CA PHE A 690 -24.46 -38.22 9.91
C PHE A 690 -24.66 -39.34 8.87
N THR A 691 -23.59 -40.01 8.45
CA THR A 691 -23.62 -41.13 7.48
C THR A 691 -23.37 -42.49 8.11
N CYS A 692 -23.05 -42.54 9.40
CA CYS A 692 -22.75 -43.77 10.13
C CYS A 692 -23.98 -44.68 10.21
N LYS A 693 -23.85 -45.91 9.70
CA LYS A 693 -24.92 -46.91 9.72
C LYS A 693 -25.22 -47.50 11.11
N GLN A 694 -24.37 -47.23 12.12
CA GLN A 694 -24.52 -47.73 13.49
C GLN A 694 -24.84 -49.24 13.59
N LYS A 695 -24.19 -50.07 12.74
CA LYS A 695 -24.43 -51.52 12.59
C LYS A 695 -25.79 -51.93 11.99
N GLY A 696 -26.62 -50.98 11.57
CA GLY A 696 -27.85 -51.21 10.83
C GLY A 696 -27.68 -51.29 9.31
N GLN A 697 -28.72 -51.75 8.61
CA GLN A 697 -28.74 -51.83 7.14
C GLN A 697 -29.32 -50.56 6.47
N ILE A 698 -30.02 -49.71 7.22
CA ILE A 698 -30.66 -48.49 6.71
C ILE A 698 -29.59 -47.46 6.36
N ASP A 699 -29.66 -46.91 5.14
CA ASP A 699 -28.82 -45.78 4.75
C ASP A 699 -29.26 -44.47 5.47
N PRO A 700 -28.41 -43.91 6.36
CA PRO A 700 -28.73 -42.69 7.10
C PRO A 700 -28.94 -41.48 6.20
N ILE A 701 -28.28 -41.41 5.05
CA ILE A 701 -28.41 -40.28 4.13
C ILE A 701 -29.78 -40.27 3.47
N LYS A 702 -30.25 -41.41 2.97
CA LYS A 702 -31.62 -41.54 2.45
C LYS A 702 -32.66 -41.11 3.49
N ASN A 703 -32.49 -41.51 4.75
CA ASN A 703 -33.38 -41.10 5.84
C ASN A 703 -33.35 -39.57 6.07
N LEU A 704 -32.16 -38.98 6.20
CA LEU A 704 -32.03 -37.53 6.37
C LEU A 704 -32.60 -36.74 5.20
N THR A 705 -32.41 -37.24 3.99
CA THR A 705 -32.95 -36.64 2.76
C THR A 705 -34.47 -36.63 2.77
N ASN A 706 -35.11 -37.75 3.14
CA ASN A 706 -36.56 -37.85 3.27
C ASN A 706 -37.10 -36.92 4.35
N LYS A 707 -36.46 -36.88 5.53
CA LYS A 707 -36.83 -35.94 6.61
C LYS A 707 -36.74 -34.49 6.16
N PHE A 708 -35.71 -34.12 5.40
CA PHE A 708 -35.59 -32.78 4.85
C PHE A 708 -36.74 -32.46 3.89
N LYS A 709 -37.08 -33.37 2.97
CA LYS A 709 -38.22 -33.23 2.05
C LYS A 709 -39.55 -33.07 2.79
N GLU A 710 -39.79 -33.87 3.82
CA GLU A 710 -41.00 -33.81 4.64
C GLU A 710 -41.15 -32.44 5.33
N ILE A 711 -40.09 -31.95 5.97
CA ILE A 711 -40.07 -30.63 6.60
C ILE A 711 -40.34 -29.55 5.55
N LEU A 712 -39.67 -29.62 4.40
CA LEU A 712 -39.83 -28.65 3.31
C LEU A 712 -41.29 -28.60 2.83
N ILE A 713 -41.89 -29.76 2.54
CA ILE A 713 -43.29 -29.86 2.09
C ILE A 713 -44.23 -29.30 3.16
N LYS A 714 -44.03 -29.67 4.44
CA LYS A 714 -44.85 -29.20 5.56
C LYS A 714 -44.79 -27.69 5.73
N LYS A 715 -43.60 -27.08 5.65
CA LYS A 715 -43.42 -25.62 5.78
C LYS A 715 -43.99 -24.86 4.60
N ILE A 716 -43.81 -25.36 3.37
CA ILE A 716 -44.42 -24.78 2.17
C ILE A 716 -45.94 -24.82 2.29
N LYS A 717 -46.52 -25.98 2.64
CA LYS A 717 -47.98 -26.13 2.76
C LYS A 717 -48.57 -25.25 3.86
N LYS A 718 -47.86 -25.05 4.97
CA LYS A 718 -48.26 -24.12 6.03
C LYS A 718 -48.33 -22.67 5.55
N GLU A 719 -47.35 -22.24 4.76
CA GLU A 719 -47.26 -20.86 4.28
C GLU A 719 -48.09 -20.62 3.00
N GLU A 720 -48.32 -21.65 2.19
CA GLU A 720 -49.14 -21.64 0.96
C GLU A 720 -50.24 -22.73 1.04
N PRO A 721 -51.28 -22.55 1.88
CA PRO A 721 -52.31 -23.57 2.09
C PRO A 721 -53.13 -23.88 0.84
N GLY A 722 -53.28 -22.91 -0.07
CA GLY A 722 -54.04 -23.05 -1.31
C GLY A 722 -53.36 -23.85 -2.43
N ILE A 723 -52.12 -24.33 -2.25
CA ILE A 723 -51.40 -25.10 -3.26
C ILE A 723 -51.56 -26.61 -2.97
N ASP A 724 -51.92 -27.39 -3.99
CA ASP A 724 -52.01 -28.85 -3.87
C ASP A 724 -50.64 -29.44 -3.48
N ILE A 725 -50.65 -30.35 -2.49
CA ILE A 725 -49.47 -31.07 -2.04
C ILE A 725 -48.79 -31.86 -3.16
N LYS A 726 -49.54 -32.33 -4.17
CA LYS A 726 -49.00 -33.02 -5.35
C LYS A 726 -48.07 -32.09 -6.15
N ILE A 727 -48.45 -30.82 -6.30
CA ILE A 727 -47.63 -29.80 -6.98
C ILE A 727 -46.36 -29.52 -6.17
N ILE A 728 -46.48 -29.39 -4.85
CA ILE A 728 -45.32 -29.17 -3.96
C ILE A 728 -44.35 -30.36 -4.06
N LYS A 729 -44.86 -31.60 -3.96
CA LYS A 729 -44.05 -32.82 -4.08
C LYS A 729 -43.32 -32.90 -5.43
N LYS A 730 -44.01 -32.59 -6.53
CA LYS A 730 -43.41 -32.54 -7.87
C LYS A 730 -42.24 -31.55 -7.94
N VAL A 731 -42.44 -30.32 -7.44
CA VAL A 731 -41.39 -29.29 -7.45
C VAL A 731 -40.22 -29.67 -6.54
N VAL A 732 -40.47 -30.31 -5.39
CA VAL A 732 -39.42 -30.80 -4.49
C VAL A 732 -38.64 -31.96 -5.13
N SER A 733 -39.29 -32.83 -5.91
CA SER A 733 -38.61 -33.88 -6.67
C SER A 733 -37.83 -33.36 -7.88
N GLU A 734 -38.04 -32.12 -8.32
CA GLU A 734 -37.19 -31.48 -9.34
C GLU A 734 -35.90 -30.87 -8.74
N VAL A 735 -35.70 -30.97 -7.42
CA VAL A 735 -34.46 -30.54 -6.76
C VAL A 735 -33.54 -31.75 -6.67
N ASP A 736 -32.68 -31.94 -7.67
CA ASP A 736 -31.85 -33.14 -7.82
C ASP A 736 -30.95 -33.42 -6.62
N ILE A 737 -30.50 -32.38 -5.93
CA ILE A 737 -29.69 -32.47 -4.70
C ILE A 737 -30.44 -33.21 -3.58
N LEU A 738 -31.78 -33.22 -3.60
CA LEU A 738 -32.62 -33.95 -2.67
C LEU A 738 -32.98 -35.36 -3.18
N ASN A 739 -32.59 -35.74 -4.39
CA ASN A 739 -32.89 -37.05 -4.97
C ASN A 739 -31.66 -37.96 -4.82
N TYR A 740 -31.54 -38.59 -3.67
CA TYR A 740 -30.44 -39.50 -3.39
C TYR A 740 -30.51 -40.76 -4.27
N THR A 741 -29.49 -40.96 -5.11
CA THR A 741 -29.38 -42.06 -6.08
C THR A 741 -28.16 -42.94 -5.83
N TYR A 742 -28.08 -43.60 -4.65
CA TYR A 742 -27.03 -44.56 -4.20
C TYR A 742 -25.82 -43.97 -3.45
N GLU A 743 -25.10 -44.86 -2.74
CA GLU A 743 -23.98 -44.64 -1.81
C GLU A 743 -22.83 -43.81 -2.39
N LYS A 744 -23.03 -42.50 -2.47
CA LYS A 744 -21.95 -41.56 -2.75
C LYS A 744 -21.08 -41.43 -1.51
N ASP A 745 -19.81 -41.82 -1.62
CA ASP A 745 -18.78 -41.51 -0.62
C ASP A 745 -18.64 -39.99 -0.51
N TYR A 746 -18.72 -39.47 0.72
CA TYR A 746 -18.55 -38.04 0.99
C TYR A 746 -17.19 -37.51 0.49
N THR A 747 -16.13 -38.30 0.57
CA THR A 747 -14.79 -37.96 0.07
C THR A 747 -14.81 -37.78 -1.43
N LEU A 748 -15.46 -38.68 -2.17
CA LEU A 748 -15.65 -38.57 -3.62
C LEU A 748 -16.53 -37.37 -3.98
N SER A 749 -17.53 -37.05 -3.15
CA SER A 749 -18.42 -35.91 -3.38
C SER A 749 -17.71 -34.55 -3.42
N LYS A 750 -16.55 -34.44 -2.77
CA LYS A 750 -15.72 -33.23 -2.82
C LYS A 750 -15.17 -32.96 -4.22
N ASN A 751 -14.96 -34.02 -5.01
CA ASN A 751 -14.40 -33.93 -6.37
C ASN A 751 -15.47 -33.71 -7.45
N TYR A 752 -16.76 -33.83 -7.13
CA TYR A 752 -17.83 -33.55 -8.09
C TYR A 752 -17.94 -32.06 -8.40
N SER A 753 -18.36 -31.73 -9.62
CA SER A 753 -18.65 -30.37 -10.07
C SER A 753 -19.85 -29.75 -9.35
N ASP A 754 -20.82 -30.58 -8.95
CA ASP A 754 -22.13 -30.12 -8.49
C ASP A 754 -22.28 -30.28 -6.98
N LEU A 755 -23.16 -29.47 -6.38
CA LEU A 755 -23.51 -29.61 -4.97
C LEU A 755 -24.18 -30.95 -4.65
N SER A 756 -23.93 -31.46 -3.45
CA SER A 756 -24.52 -32.69 -2.94
C SER A 756 -25.37 -32.45 -1.70
N PHE A 757 -26.16 -33.45 -1.29
CA PHE A 757 -26.91 -33.36 -0.04
C PHE A 757 -25.99 -33.23 1.19
N PHE A 758 -24.73 -33.68 1.11
CA PHE A 758 -23.73 -33.46 2.16
C PHE A 758 -23.47 -31.96 2.40
N ASP A 759 -23.51 -31.15 1.33
CA ASP A 759 -23.35 -29.70 1.43
C ASP A 759 -24.58 -29.06 2.10
N VAL A 760 -25.78 -29.61 1.86
CA VAL A 760 -27.02 -29.20 2.57
C VAL A 760 -26.98 -29.61 4.04
N ILE A 761 -26.38 -30.75 4.40
CA ILE A 761 -26.14 -31.13 5.80
C ILE A 761 -25.20 -30.14 6.49
N LYS A 762 -24.12 -29.71 5.82
CA LYS A 762 -23.28 -28.60 6.29
C LYS A 762 -24.04 -27.26 6.35
N GLY A 763 -25.17 -27.20 5.67
CA GLY A 763 -26.11 -26.10 5.59
C GLY A 763 -25.69 -25.00 4.64
N PHE A 764 -25.01 -25.36 3.55
CA PHE A 764 -24.99 -24.56 2.32
C PHE A 764 -26.38 -24.64 1.66
N ILE A 765 -26.84 -23.52 1.10
CA ILE A 765 -28.17 -23.44 0.48
C ILE A 765 -28.03 -23.38 -1.05
N PRO A 766 -28.48 -24.40 -1.78
CA PRO A 766 -28.44 -24.38 -3.24
C PRO A 766 -29.40 -23.37 -3.85
N ASN A 767 -28.98 -22.64 -4.88
CA ASN A 767 -29.80 -21.68 -5.64
C ASN A 767 -31.01 -22.37 -6.30
N ILE A 768 -30.86 -23.63 -6.71
CA ILE A 768 -31.97 -24.43 -7.26
C ILE A 768 -33.10 -24.59 -6.23
N LEU A 769 -32.77 -24.86 -4.95
CA LEU A 769 -33.76 -24.95 -3.88
C LEU A 769 -34.49 -23.61 -3.70
N VAL A 770 -33.76 -22.50 -3.66
CA VAL A 770 -34.33 -21.16 -3.54
C VAL A 770 -35.27 -20.85 -4.71
N THR A 771 -34.84 -21.15 -5.93
CA THR A 771 -35.59 -20.86 -7.15
C THR A 771 -36.88 -21.66 -7.22
N LYS A 772 -36.84 -22.96 -6.89
CA LYS A 772 -38.01 -23.85 -6.91
C LYS A 772 -39.01 -23.46 -5.83
N VAL A 773 -38.57 -23.17 -4.60
CA VAL A 773 -39.47 -22.67 -3.53
C VAL A 773 -40.06 -21.30 -3.88
N LYS A 774 -39.25 -20.40 -4.46
CA LYS A 774 -39.72 -19.09 -4.94
C LYS A 774 -40.79 -19.22 -6.01
N LYS A 775 -40.68 -20.18 -6.93
CA LYS A 775 -41.70 -20.48 -7.95
C LYS A 775 -43.03 -20.86 -7.32
N ILE A 776 -43.01 -21.71 -6.28
CA ILE A 776 -44.21 -22.08 -5.51
C ILE A 776 -44.83 -20.86 -4.81
N CYS A 777 -43.98 -19.99 -4.23
CA CYS A 777 -44.41 -18.79 -3.49
C CYS A 777 -44.80 -17.61 -4.40
N ARG A 778 -45.28 -17.86 -5.63
CA ARG A 778 -45.67 -16.82 -6.61
C ARG A 778 -44.58 -15.77 -6.83
N ASN A 779 -43.31 -16.22 -6.90
CA ASN A 779 -42.12 -15.40 -7.05
C ASN A 779 -41.79 -14.42 -5.91
N LYS A 780 -42.44 -14.55 -4.74
CA LYS A 780 -42.14 -13.72 -3.54
C LYS A 780 -40.87 -14.18 -2.82
N LYS A 781 -39.73 -13.51 -3.09
CA LYS A 781 -38.40 -13.84 -2.52
C LYS A 781 -38.38 -13.87 -0.99
N ALA A 782 -38.94 -12.86 -0.32
CA ALA A 782 -38.92 -12.78 1.14
C ALA A 782 -39.62 -13.98 1.80
N LYS A 783 -40.74 -14.43 1.22
CA LYS A 783 -41.51 -15.59 1.70
C LYS A 783 -40.74 -16.90 1.51
N ALA A 784 -40.17 -17.11 0.32
CA ALA A 784 -39.33 -18.27 0.04
C ALA A 784 -38.12 -18.36 0.99
N ASN A 785 -37.44 -17.24 1.22
CA ASN A 785 -36.31 -17.17 2.15
C ASN A 785 -36.73 -17.53 3.58
N LYS A 786 -37.88 -17.03 4.05
CA LYS A 786 -38.44 -17.37 5.37
C LYS A 786 -38.69 -18.87 5.49
N ILE A 787 -39.36 -19.47 4.51
CA ILE A 787 -39.62 -20.92 4.48
C ILE A 787 -38.32 -21.71 4.57
N ILE A 788 -37.31 -21.36 3.78
CA ILE A 788 -36.03 -22.07 3.78
C ILE A 788 -35.31 -21.91 5.13
N ILE A 789 -35.33 -20.73 5.74
CA ILE A 789 -34.77 -20.53 7.10
C ILE A 789 -35.47 -21.44 8.11
N ASP A 790 -36.80 -21.49 8.10
CA ASP A 790 -37.60 -22.31 9.02
C ASP A 790 -37.34 -23.82 8.81
N VAL A 791 -37.19 -24.26 7.55
CA VAL A 791 -36.84 -25.63 7.19
C VAL A 791 -35.46 -25.99 7.74
N LEU A 792 -34.47 -25.13 7.54
CA LEU A 792 -33.11 -25.36 8.00
C LEU A 792 -33.01 -25.34 9.52
N GLU A 793 -33.76 -24.48 10.22
CA GLU A 793 -33.78 -24.49 11.69
C GLU A 793 -34.34 -25.82 12.21
N GLU A 794 -35.45 -26.32 11.64
CA GLU A 794 -36.05 -27.60 12.03
C GLU A 794 -35.13 -28.79 11.68
N PHE A 795 -34.51 -28.78 10.51
CA PHE A 795 -33.57 -29.81 10.09
C PHE A 795 -32.30 -29.83 10.97
N GLN A 796 -31.77 -28.66 11.34
CA GLN A 796 -30.63 -28.56 12.26
C GLN A 796 -30.95 -29.15 13.65
N LYS A 797 -32.20 -29.10 14.12
CA LYS A 797 -32.60 -29.77 15.37
C LYS A 797 -32.44 -31.28 15.27
N ILE A 798 -32.81 -31.87 14.13
CA ILE A 798 -32.62 -33.31 13.86
C ILE A 798 -31.13 -33.67 13.84
N LEU A 799 -30.32 -32.90 13.11
CA LEU A 799 -28.87 -33.13 13.07
C LEU A 799 -28.23 -33.00 14.47
N LYS A 800 -28.68 -32.02 15.26
CA LYS A 800 -28.20 -31.84 16.64
C LYS A 800 -28.59 -33.00 17.54
N GLN A 801 -29.77 -33.60 17.34
CA GLN A 801 -30.21 -34.78 18.07
C GLN A 801 -29.32 -36.00 17.75
N ILE A 802 -29.03 -36.25 16.46
CA ILE A 802 -28.09 -37.31 16.04
C ILE A 802 -26.71 -37.08 16.64
N TRP A 803 -26.22 -35.84 16.60
CA TRP A 803 -24.95 -35.47 17.22
C TRP A 803 -24.93 -35.73 18.74
N LYS A 804 -26.04 -35.43 19.44
CA LYS A 804 -26.19 -35.67 20.88
C LYS A 804 -26.15 -37.17 21.19
N GLU A 805 -26.94 -37.97 20.48
CA GLU A 805 -26.97 -39.44 20.65
C GLU A 805 -25.58 -40.06 20.43
N ARG A 806 -24.86 -39.61 19.39
CA ARG A 806 -23.47 -40.03 19.17
C ARG A 806 -22.54 -39.59 20.32
N CYS A 807 -22.71 -38.37 20.83
CA CYS A 807 -21.92 -37.89 21.97
C CYS A 807 -22.13 -38.75 23.21
N ASP A 808 -23.37 -39.12 23.52
CA ASP A 808 -23.70 -39.95 24.67
C ASP A 808 -23.01 -41.33 24.58
N LYS A 809 -23.10 -41.99 23.41
CA LYS A 809 -22.40 -43.28 23.17
C LYS A 809 -20.87 -43.17 23.25
N VAL A 810 -20.29 -42.06 22.79
CA VAL A 810 -18.84 -41.84 22.92
C VAL A 810 -18.42 -41.59 24.36
N ILE A 811 -19.25 -40.90 25.16
CA ILE A 811 -18.99 -40.74 26.59
C ILE A 811 -19.02 -42.10 27.31
N GLU A 812 -20.00 -42.96 27.00
CA GLU A 812 -20.05 -44.32 27.54
C GLU A 812 -18.80 -45.12 27.17
N TRP A 813 -18.34 -45.04 25.91
CA TRP A 813 -17.11 -45.67 25.47
C TRP A 813 -15.87 -45.09 26.17
N GLU A 814 -15.79 -43.77 26.34
CA GLU A 814 -14.69 -43.10 27.06
C GLU A 814 -14.63 -43.61 28.51
N ILE A 815 -15.78 -43.74 29.20
CA ILE A 815 -15.86 -44.28 30.56
C ILE A 815 -15.37 -45.74 30.61
N LYS A 816 -15.82 -46.59 29.67
CA LYS A 816 -15.39 -47.99 29.57
C LYS A 816 -13.88 -48.15 29.31
N ASN A 817 -13.25 -47.18 28.65
CA ASN A 817 -11.82 -47.17 28.37
C ASN A 817 -11.01 -46.36 29.41
N GLY A 818 -11.62 -45.99 30.54
CA GLY A 818 -10.93 -45.25 31.61
C GLY A 818 -10.54 -43.81 31.28
N ILE A 819 -11.10 -43.22 30.21
CA ILE A 819 -10.80 -41.86 29.76
C ILE A 819 -11.64 -40.85 30.58
N THR A 820 -11.01 -40.16 31.53
CA THR A 820 -11.70 -39.19 32.37
C THR A 820 -11.71 -37.77 31.79
N ASN A 821 -12.58 -36.90 32.33
CA ASN A 821 -12.55 -35.47 31.99
C ASN A 821 -11.26 -34.77 32.44
N LYS A 822 -10.57 -35.30 33.47
CA LYS A 822 -9.27 -34.80 33.92
C LYS A 822 -8.23 -35.05 32.82
N ASP A 823 -8.18 -36.26 32.27
CA ASP A 823 -7.22 -36.65 31.21
C ASP A 823 -7.35 -35.80 29.95
N LYS A 824 -8.61 -35.47 29.59
CA LYS A 824 -8.92 -34.58 28.46
C LYS A 824 -8.39 -33.16 28.69
N ARG A 825 -8.34 -32.69 29.94
CA ARG A 825 -7.94 -31.32 30.34
C ARG A 825 -6.46 -31.21 30.71
N THR A 826 -5.80 -32.30 31.10
CA THR A 826 -4.38 -32.31 31.44
C THR A 826 -3.55 -31.85 30.24
N ARG A 827 -2.62 -30.90 30.42
CA ARG A 827 -1.70 -30.53 29.33
C ARG A 827 -0.82 -31.73 29.01
N GLN A 828 -0.73 -32.11 27.74
CA GLN A 828 0.34 -33.03 27.33
C GLN A 828 1.66 -32.29 27.56
N ILE A 829 2.47 -32.78 28.51
CA ILE A 829 3.88 -32.44 28.57
C ILE A 829 4.45 -32.98 27.26
N ARG A 830 4.89 -32.10 26.36
CA ARG A 830 5.76 -32.51 25.27
C ARG A 830 7.04 -32.97 25.94
N ASN A 831 7.17 -34.28 26.17
CA ASN A 831 8.47 -34.87 26.38
C ASN A 831 9.21 -34.69 25.05
N ASP A 832 9.94 -33.58 24.91
CA ASP A 832 11.11 -33.56 24.05
C ASP A 832 11.99 -34.68 24.59
N LYS A 833 11.89 -35.88 24.01
CA LYS A 833 12.86 -36.94 24.24
C LYS A 833 14.21 -36.45 23.68
N ARG A 834 14.90 -35.61 24.45
CA ARG A 834 16.36 -35.63 24.57
C ARG A 834 16.69 -36.84 25.43
N THR A 835 16.41 -38.04 24.96
CA THR A 835 17.11 -39.21 25.48
C THR A 835 18.54 -39.05 25.00
N LYS A 836 19.49 -38.81 25.92
CA LYS A 836 20.90 -39.14 25.69
C LYS A 836 20.91 -40.64 25.38
N ILE A 837 20.87 -40.99 24.10
CA ILE A 837 21.13 -42.35 23.65
C ILE A 837 22.64 -42.47 23.63
N GLN A 838 23.17 -43.23 24.57
CA GLN A 838 24.51 -43.79 24.50
C GLN A 838 24.60 -44.51 23.15
N ILE A 839 25.58 -44.10 22.34
CA ILE A 839 25.77 -44.56 20.97
C ILE A 839 26.09 -46.05 21.02
N ASP A 840 25.11 -46.89 20.74
CA ASP A 840 25.36 -48.21 20.19
C ASP A 840 25.14 -48.15 18.68
N LYS A 841 26.23 -48.41 17.96
CA LYS A 841 26.33 -48.33 16.51
C LYS A 841 25.53 -49.49 15.90
N THR A 842 24.26 -49.27 15.55
CA THR A 842 23.54 -49.95 14.45
C THR A 842 22.08 -49.48 14.35
N SER A 843 21.81 -48.40 13.59
CA SER A 843 20.54 -48.16 12.84
C SER A 843 20.41 -46.72 12.27
N ASN A 844 21.46 -46.18 11.63
CA ASN A 844 21.52 -44.77 11.19
C ASN A 844 20.72 -44.38 9.93
N ILE A 845 19.93 -45.27 9.31
CA ILE A 845 19.23 -44.95 8.04
C ILE A 845 17.76 -44.56 8.25
N LYS A 846 17.07 -45.10 9.27
CA LYS A 846 15.64 -44.80 9.50
C LYS A 846 15.39 -43.46 10.22
N GLU A 847 16.29 -43.03 11.12
CA GLU A 847 16.14 -41.77 11.85
C GLU A 847 16.49 -40.53 11.00
N GLY A 848 17.50 -40.64 10.13
CA GLY A 848 17.83 -39.59 9.15
C GLY A 848 16.68 -39.29 8.20
N ASN A 849 16.01 -40.34 7.69
CA ASN A 849 14.83 -40.20 6.83
C ASN A 849 13.62 -39.57 7.56
N LEU A 850 13.43 -39.86 8.84
CA LEU A 850 12.36 -39.24 9.64
C LEU A 850 12.62 -37.76 9.92
N HIS A 851 13.88 -37.38 10.18
CA HIS A 851 14.29 -35.99 10.36
C HIS A 851 14.15 -35.18 9.07
N ILE A 852 14.60 -35.72 7.93
CA ILE A 852 14.45 -35.11 6.61
C ILE A 852 12.96 -34.95 6.26
N SER A 853 12.13 -35.96 6.52
CA SER A 853 10.67 -35.89 6.30
C SER A 853 9.98 -34.79 7.13
N LYS A 854 10.35 -34.65 8.41
CA LYS A 854 9.83 -33.57 9.29
C LYS A 854 10.29 -32.20 8.81
N MET A 855 11.54 -32.07 8.37
CA MET A 855 12.10 -30.83 7.85
C MET A 855 11.44 -30.44 6.52
N MET A 856 11.25 -31.38 5.59
CA MET A 856 10.52 -31.16 4.33
C MET A 856 9.06 -30.77 4.58
N LYS A 857 8.37 -31.40 5.54
CA LYS A 857 7.00 -31.01 5.93
C LYS A 857 6.95 -29.57 6.47
N LYS A 858 7.94 -29.15 7.26
CA LYS A 858 8.04 -27.78 7.79
C LYS A 858 8.32 -26.76 6.67
N ILE A 859 9.24 -27.07 5.75
CA ILE A 859 9.54 -26.23 4.59
C ILE A 859 8.31 -26.10 3.68
N ASN A 860 7.64 -27.20 3.37
CA ASN A 860 6.42 -27.19 2.55
C ASN A 860 5.29 -26.40 3.23
N PHE A 861 5.14 -26.51 4.56
CA PHE A 861 4.19 -25.69 5.29
C PHE A 861 4.51 -24.19 5.21
N GLN A 862 5.78 -23.81 5.38
CA GLN A 862 6.22 -22.42 5.25
C GLN A 862 6.01 -21.88 3.83
N ARG A 863 6.34 -22.66 2.80
CA ARG A 863 6.08 -22.32 1.39
C ARG A 863 4.59 -22.12 1.12
N LYS A 864 3.72 -23.02 1.60
CA LYS A 864 2.26 -22.89 1.48
C LYS A 864 1.71 -21.66 2.19
N GLN A 865 2.25 -21.30 3.36
CA GLN A 865 1.85 -20.06 4.06
C GLN A 865 2.26 -18.82 3.28
N LYS A 866 3.49 -18.81 2.74
CA LYS A 866 3.97 -17.68 1.93
C LYS A 866 3.14 -17.49 0.66
N GLN A 867 2.89 -18.57 -0.08
CA GLN A 867 2.02 -18.54 -1.26
C GLN A 867 0.62 -18.01 -0.91
N LYS A 868 0.04 -18.48 0.19
CA LYS A 868 -1.26 -18.00 0.67
C LYS A 868 -1.24 -16.50 0.97
N GLU A 869 -0.16 -15.97 1.55
CA GLU A 869 -0.03 -14.53 1.83
C GLU A 869 0.09 -13.72 0.53
N GLU A 870 0.89 -14.18 -0.42
CA GLU A 870 1.05 -13.58 -1.75
C GLU A 870 -0.29 -13.57 -2.53
N ASP A 871 -1.00 -14.70 -2.55
CA ASP A 871 -2.31 -14.80 -3.20
C ASP A 871 -3.34 -13.90 -2.51
N LEU A 872 -3.40 -13.92 -1.17
CA LEU A 872 -4.31 -13.09 -0.39
C LEU A 872 -4.09 -11.61 -0.70
N GLU A 873 -2.84 -11.19 -0.83
CA GLU A 873 -2.49 -9.85 -1.25
C GLU A 873 -2.97 -9.56 -2.67
N PHE A 874 -2.61 -10.40 -3.66
CA PHE A 874 -3.03 -10.26 -5.06
C PHE A 874 -4.55 -10.08 -5.17
N PHE A 875 -5.34 -11.03 -4.65
CA PHE A 875 -6.80 -10.96 -4.72
C PHE A 875 -7.39 -9.82 -3.91
N THR A 876 -6.79 -9.42 -2.79
CA THR A 876 -7.25 -8.22 -2.06
C THR A 876 -7.13 -6.99 -2.95
N ASN A 877 -6.05 -6.87 -3.72
CA ASN A 877 -5.82 -5.72 -4.60
C ASN A 877 -6.79 -5.71 -5.78
N GLU A 878 -6.88 -6.83 -6.49
CA GLU A 878 -7.79 -7.00 -7.63
C GLU A 878 -9.24 -6.69 -7.25
N ILE A 879 -9.69 -7.25 -6.12
CA ILE A 879 -11.06 -7.05 -5.65
C ILE A 879 -11.25 -5.64 -5.12
N PHE A 880 -10.28 -5.07 -4.38
CA PHE A 880 -10.42 -3.74 -3.80
C PHE A 880 -10.54 -2.65 -4.86
N LEU A 881 -9.70 -2.67 -5.90
CA LEU A 881 -9.78 -1.70 -7.00
C LEU A 881 -11.08 -1.85 -7.81
N ASN A 882 -11.66 -3.05 -7.82
CA ASN A 882 -12.93 -3.35 -8.47
C ASN A 882 -14.13 -3.39 -7.50
N THR A 883 -14.00 -2.95 -6.24
CA THR A 883 -14.96 -3.26 -5.15
C THR A 883 -16.42 -2.91 -5.43
N PHE A 884 -16.69 -1.85 -6.18
CA PHE A 884 -18.04 -1.38 -6.44
C PHE A 884 -18.84 -2.31 -7.37
N THR A 885 -18.19 -3.15 -8.18
CA THR A 885 -18.87 -4.20 -8.96
C THR A 885 -19.34 -5.35 -8.09
N TYR A 886 -18.80 -5.44 -6.87
CA TYR A 886 -19.18 -6.45 -5.90
C TYR A 886 -20.23 -5.99 -4.88
N LYS A 887 -20.72 -4.75 -4.98
CA LYS A 887 -21.88 -4.31 -4.19
C LYS A 887 -23.14 -5.00 -4.71
N GLY A 888 -23.58 -6.01 -3.96
CA GLY A 888 -24.74 -6.83 -4.32
C GLY A 888 -24.35 -8.17 -4.96
N ASN A 889 -23.10 -8.31 -5.42
CA ASN A 889 -22.54 -9.61 -5.77
C ASN A 889 -21.98 -10.30 -4.54
N ASN A 890 -22.28 -11.58 -4.47
CA ASN A 890 -21.83 -12.46 -3.42
C ASN A 890 -20.33 -12.72 -3.61
N LEU A 891 -19.46 -11.99 -2.91
CA LEU A 891 -17.99 -12.07 -3.08
C LEU A 891 -17.42 -13.48 -2.89
N TYR A 892 -18.20 -14.37 -2.27
CA TYR A 892 -17.88 -15.79 -2.25
C TYR A 892 -17.78 -16.37 -3.67
N LYS A 893 -18.54 -15.86 -4.65
CA LYS A 893 -18.53 -16.29 -6.07
C LYS A 893 -17.30 -15.84 -6.88
N ILE A 894 -16.44 -14.98 -6.35
CA ILE A 894 -15.23 -14.55 -7.05
C ILE A 894 -14.26 -15.74 -7.13
N LYS A 895 -13.73 -16.02 -8.33
CA LYS A 895 -12.72 -17.06 -8.55
C LYS A 895 -11.44 -16.64 -7.85
N ILE A 896 -10.99 -17.48 -6.92
CA ILE A 896 -9.78 -17.25 -6.11
C ILE A 896 -8.77 -18.38 -6.31
N PHE A 897 -9.25 -19.55 -6.73
CA PHE A 897 -8.43 -20.71 -6.99
C PHE A 897 -8.25 -20.80 -8.50
N SER A 898 -7.02 -20.58 -8.97
CA SER A 898 -6.59 -21.19 -10.22
C SER A 898 -6.42 -22.67 -9.93
N ASP A 899 -7.27 -23.49 -10.56
CA ASP A 899 -7.04 -24.93 -10.60
C ASP A 899 -5.86 -25.15 -11.54
N GLY A 900 -4.65 -25.20 -10.98
CA GLY A 900 -3.43 -25.47 -11.74
C GLY A 900 -2.97 -24.29 -12.60
N ASP A 901 -1.65 -24.23 -12.74
CA ASP A 901 -0.88 -23.47 -13.71
C ASP A 901 -0.75 -21.95 -13.53
N MET A 902 0.52 -21.58 -13.29
CA MET A 902 1.16 -20.47 -13.98
C MET A 902 0.77 -20.52 -15.46
N ALA A 903 -0.23 -19.74 -15.85
CA ALA A 903 -0.27 -19.15 -17.17
C ALA A 903 -0.05 -17.65 -16.97
N ILE A 904 1.17 -17.25 -17.30
CA ILE A 904 1.52 -15.90 -17.71
C ILE A 904 0.45 -15.47 -18.72
N SER A 905 -0.41 -14.51 -18.36
CA SER A 905 -1.05 -13.66 -19.36
C SER A 905 -0.13 -12.47 -19.56
N SER A 906 0.87 -12.67 -20.42
CA SER A 906 1.43 -11.61 -21.25
C SER A 906 0.32 -10.95 -22.04
#